data_AF-A0AAV0TL03-F1
#
_entry.id   AF-A0AAV0TL03-F1
#
_cell.length_a   1.000
_cell.length_b   1.000
_cell.length_c   1.000
_cell.angle_alpha   90.00
_cell.angle_beta   90.00
_cell.angle_gamma   90.00
#
_symmetry.space_group_name_H-M   'P 1'
#
loop_
_entity.id
_entity.type
_entity.pdbx_description
1 polymer ?
#
loop_
_entity_poly.entity_id
_entity_poly.type
_entity_poly.pdbx_seq_one_letter_code
_entity_poly.pdbx_strand_id
1 'polypeptide(L)'
;MLKSVPFVLPVWASALRQPPVQKLCLGHFPTPIHSFSPPGLPKDVRMFIKRDDFSGMETSGNKIRKLEFIMADALAQKADCIVTSGGVQSNHCRATAAVARMLELDSYLLLRTNKPDEDPGLIGNVLFDRMLDANLIQMSRQEYGKYGSEAMIKRTCDRLREEGRRPYGIPVGGSNGLGTWGYVHAMNEINKQLKEHELPITDIAFACGSGGTAAGIGVGSYLYAKAHPDAALNFDDKIPAHAYIVCDNDEYFHDHIDGQILPAMGAPSKISSRQFLQITNAQGTGYARSTKKELEFIYSVSRKTGVLVDPVYSGKALFHLIEELNKSPEKFVGKTILFVHTGGQFGMYDKVDSLKDIIHHDKVSRFVMELQTAGLTRTLTNGLRFASSVSIDTAPYYDVVVAGGSVMGFSTAYHLAVEAPNLKIAVVEKDPCYKYASAILSAGGIRHQFSETENIEMSLYGTEFLRNIGTNMKVNGHDAPDVQFVEGGYMFLASEEGADILKKNYITQKATGADVQLLDPVALKKRFPWINAEGVEQAILGMKDQGWFDPWAFLNAMKRKSVSLGVDVLEGEVKHFDLGGQNQIEKVHIEAKNSPECEDMRFHSVRAGVVVNAAGCWSSKLLEACGVFDYPIKPRKRSVFAFHCDTEEVWKGDAATPLVVDTNGVYFRREGSGGRFICGWSPEPENDYDGQSTDELDFPDHEHFEEQVWPTIAHRVKHFEAIKVSGAWAGFYDYNTLDQNAIIDLHPDVPNMYLINGFSGHGLQQSPAAGRAISELVLHGVFQTIDCSRFSFSRVRANKPFLEQGIV
;
A
#
# COMPACT_ATOMS: atom_id res chain seq x y z
N MET A 1 4.83 -18.23 -18.37
CA MET A 1 5.06 -17.90 -19.79
C MET A 1 4.11 -16.79 -20.21
N LEU A 2 4.66 -15.70 -20.75
CA LEU A 2 3.88 -14.63 -21.42
C LEU A 2 3.13 -15.25 -22.60
N LYS A 3 1.80 -15.22 -22.57
CA LYS A 3 0.96 -15.79 -23.63
C LYS A 3 0.47 -14.69 -24.56
N SER A 4 0.49 -14.97 -25.87
CA SER A 4 -0.25 -14.18 -26.86
C SER A 4 -1.75 -14.44 -26.69
N VAL A 5 -2.55 -13.38 -26.70
CA VAL A 5 -4.00 -13.43 -26.61
C VAL A 5 -4.63 -12.79 -27.85
N PRO A 6 -5.80 -13.25 -28.31
CA PRO A 6 -6.52 -12.59 -29.40
C PRO A 6 -6.81 -11.13 -29.07
N PHE A 7 -6.60 -10.23 -30.03
CA PHE A 7 -7.00 -8.83 -29.89
C PHE A 7 -8.40 -8.65 -30.48
N VAL A 8 -9.31 -8.09 -29.68
CA VAL A 8 -10.67 -7.78 -30.12
C VAL A 8 -10.73 -6.30 -30.45
N LEU A 9 -10.99 -6.00 -31.73
CA LEU A 9 -11.17 -4.63 -32.22
C LEU A 9 -12.42 -4.00 -31.57
N PRO A 10 -12.31 -2.84 -30.90
CA PRO A 10 -13.49 -2.12 -30.43
C PRO A 10 -14.38 -1.69 -31.60
N VAL A 11 -15.70 -1.84 -31.47
CA VAL A 11 -16.67 -1.58 -32.55
C VAL A 11 -16.53 -0.15 -33.11
N TRP A 12 -16.27 0.83 -32.23
CA TRP A 12 -16.08 2.24 -32.60
C TRP A 12 -14.81 2.48 -33.43
N ALA A 13 -13.84 1.56 -33.39
CA ALA A 13 -12.59 1.65 -34.14
C ALA A 13 -12.64 0.93 -35.50
N SER A 14 -13.81 0.42 -35.92
CA SER A 14 -14.00 -0.36 -37.16
C SER A 14 -13.62 0.36 -38.47
N ALA A 15 -13.46 1.69 -38.43
CA ALA A 15 -12.93 2.46 -39.56
C ALA A 15 -11.47 2.13 -39.88
N LEU A 16 -10.70 1.61 -38.93
CA LEU A 16 -9.31 1.20 -39.09
C LEU A 16 -9.26 -0.26 -39.57
N ARG A 17 -8.95 -0.46 -40.86
CA ARG A 17 -9.17 -1.74 -41.56
C ARG A 17 -8.04 -2.76 -41.44
N GLN A 18 -6.94 -2.43 -40.75
CA GLN A 18 -5.83 -3.35 -40.51
C GLN A 18 -5.60 -3.57 -39.01
N PRO A 19 -6.57 -4.17 -38.29
CA PRO A 19 -6.39 -4.50 -36.88
C PRO A 19 -5.38 -5.65 -36.71
N PRO A 20 -4.56 -5.62 -35.64
CA PRO A 20 -3.74 -6.76 -35.28
C PRO A 20 -4.63 -7.92 -34.82
N VAL A 21 -4.18 -9.15 -35.04
CA VAL A 21 -4.96 -10.35 -34.68
C VAL A 21 -4.76 -10.73 -33.21
N GLN A 22 -3.59 -10.40 -32.66
CA GLN A 22 -3.17 -10.81 -31.33
C GLN A 22 -2.31 -9.74 -30.66
N LYS A 23 -2.19 -9.84 -29.35
CA LYS A 23 -1.29 -9.02 -28.53
C LYS A 23 -0.74 -9.84 -27.36
N LEU A 24 0.35 -9.40 -26.77
CA LEU A 24 0.79 -9.89 -25.46
C LEU A 24 0.01 -9.21 -24.32
N CYS A 25 0.05 -9.82 -23.14
CA CYS A 25 -0.41 -9.21 -21.89
C CYS A 25 0.83 -8.83 -21.07
N LEU A 26 1.30 -7.60 -21.27
CA LEU A 26 2.56 -7.10 -20.74
C LEU A 26 2.32 -6.06 -19.63
N GLY A 27 1.36 -5.16 -19.81
CA GLY A 27 1.21 -4.02 -18.90
C GLY A 27 0.25 -4.24 -17.75
N HIS A 28 0.40 -3.41 -16.71
CA HIS A 28 -0.56 -3.30 -15.61
C HIS A 28 -1.68 -2.33 -16.02
N PHE A 29 -2.80 -2.90 -16.48
CA PHE A 29 -3.97 -2.16 -16.93
C PHE A 29 -5.23 -2.62 -16.19
N PRO A 30 -6.21 -1.73 -15.92
CA PRO A 30 -6.21 -0.31 -16.26
C PRO A 30 -5.29 0.52 -15.35
N THR A 31 -4.64 1.55 -15.88
CA THR A 31 -3.87 2.50 -15.03
C THR A 31 -4.80 3.53 -14.36
N PRO A 32 -4.45 4.12 -13.20
CA PRO A 32 -5.40 4.96 -12.47
C PRO A 32 -5.63 6.33 -13.10
N ILE A 33 -6.82 6.89 -12.85
CA ILE A 33 -7.17 8.30 -13.09
C ILE A 33 -7.54 8.94 -11.75
N HIS A 34 -6.98 10.11 -11.43
CA HIS A 34 -7.38 10.88 -10.23
C HIS A 34 -7.29 12.38 -10.46
N SER A 35 -7.92 13.14 -9.54
CA SER A 35 -7.87 14.61 -9.54
C SER A 35 -6.43 15.12 -9.44
N PHE A 36 -6.09 16.13 -10.23
CA PHE A 36 -4.72 16.64 -10.33
C PHE A 36 -4.69 18.17 -10.39
N SER A 37 -3.98 18.80 -9.45
CA SER A 37 -3.91 20.27 -9.34
C SER A 37 -2.47 20.78 -9.30
N PRO A 38 -1.77 20.81 -10.46
CA PRO A 38 -0.40 21.30 -10.53
C PRO A 38 -0.31 22.81 -10.18
N PRO A 39 0.86 23.32 -9.79
CA PRO A 39 1.09 24.75 -9.63
C PRO A 39 0.73 25.53 -10.90
N GLY A 40 0.07 26.68 -10.75
CA GLY A 40 -0.32 27.54 -11.88
C GLY A 40 -1.58 27.13 -12.63
N LEU A 41 -2.30 26.08 -12.21
CA LEU A 41 -3.61 25.74 -12.80
C LEU A 41 -4.64 26.85 -12.52
N PRO A 42 -5.31 27.43 -13.54
CA PRO A 42 -6.35 28.43 -13.33
C PRO A 42 -7.53 27.89 -12.50
N LYS A 43 -8.15 28.75 -11.68
CA LYS A 43 -9.23 28.35 -10.75
C LYS A 43 -10.46 27.73 -11.43
N ASP A 44 -10.78 28.16 -12.65
CA ASP A 44 -11.96 27.73 -13.40
C ASP A 44 -11.70 26.53 -14.33
N VAL A 45 -10.52 25.93 -14.26
CA VAL A 45 -10.13 24.74 -15.02
C VAL A 45 -9.98 23.57 -14.07
N ARG A 46 -10.68 22.47 -14.35
CA ARG A 46 -10.49 21.21 -13.63
C ARG A 46 -9.50 20.33 -14.39
N MET A 47 -8.62 19.66 -13.67
CA MET A 47 -7.65 18.75 -14.29
C MET A 47 -7.63 17.41 -13.55
N PHE A 48 -7.56 16.33 -14.32
CA PHE A 48 -7.34 14.96 -13.89
C PHE A 48 -6.04 14.47 -14.52
N ILE A 49 -5.39 13.49 -13.89
CA ILE A 49 -4.21 12.84 -14.42
C ILE A 49 -4.48 11.37 -14.70
N LYS A 50 -4.19 10.92 -15.92
CA LYS A 50 -4.09 9.50 -16.27
C LYS A 50 -2.66 9.05 -16.00
N ARG A 51 -2.48 8.17 -15.02
CA ARG A 51 -1.17 7.65 -14.59
C ARG A 51 -0.66 6.54 -15.50
N ASP A 52 -0.51 6.86 -16.78
CA ASP A 52 -0.02 5.90 -17.78
C ASP A 52 1.45 5.53 -17.57
N ASP A 53 2.15 6.29 -16.73
CA ASP A 53 3.43 5.93 -16.15
C ASP A 53 3.33 4.58 -15.42
N PHE A 54 2.23 4.23 -14.74
CA PHE A 54 2.08 2.97 -14.00
C PHE A 54 1.85 1.70 -14.85
N SER A 55 2.12 1.74 -16.15
CA SER A 55 1.87 0.63 -17.07
C SER A 55 2.84 -0.57 -16.97
N GLY A 56 3.88 -0.55 -16.10
CA GLY A 56 4.93 -1.60 -15.99
C GLY A 56 6.13 -1.36 -16.94
N MET A 57 7.07 -2.26 -17.25
CA MET A 57 7.52 -3.48 -16.56
C MET A 57 8.91 -3.37 -15.89
N GLU A 58 9.85 -2.48 -16.26
CA GLU A 58 11.08 -2.32 -15.43
C GLU A 58 11.71 -0.91 -15.44
N THR A 59 11.16 0.18 -14.91
CA THR A 59 9.98 0.36 -14.06
C THR A 59 9.19 1.59 -14.51
N SER A 60 8.05 1.33 -15.16
CA SER A 60 7.03 2.31 -15.57
C SER A 60 7.29 3.07 -16.89
N GLY A 61 6.21 3.50 -17.56
CA GLY A 61 6.21 4.31 -18.77
C GLY A 61 5.41 3.70 -19.93
N ASN A 62 4.87 4.58 -20.77
CA ASN A 62 3.81 4.22 -21.70
C ASN A 62 4.15 3.29 -22.89
N LYS A 63 5.40 2.87 -23.02
CA LYS A 63 5.89 2.12 -24.19
C LYS A 63 5.36 0.69 -24.21
N ILE A 64 5.04 0.14 -23.04
CA ILE A 64 4.51 -1.22 -22.90
C ILE A 64 3.24 -1.43 -23.74
N ARG A 65 2.34 -0.43 -23.80
CA ARG A 65 1.12 -0.50 -24.61
C ARG A 65 1.39 -0.81 -26.08
N LYS A 66 2.44 -0.21 -26.65
CA LYS A 66 2.82 -0.44 -28.05
C LYS A 66 3.54 -1.77 -28.21
N LEU A 67 4.40 -2.11 -27.25
CA LEU A 67 5.19 -3.34 -27.25
C LEU A 67 4.29 -4.59 -27.15
N GLU A 68 3.10 -4.52 -26.55
CA GLU A 68 2.15 -5.65 -26.55
C GLU A 68 1.85 -6.16 -27.96
N PHE A 69 1.75 -5.26 -28.94
CA PHE A 69 1.44 -5.60 -30.33
C PHE A 69 2.70 -5.89 -31.14
N ILE A 70 3.73 -5.05 -30.98
CA ILE A 70 4.99 -5.19 -31.74
C ILE A 70 5.70 -6.50 -31.39
N MET A 71 5.75 -6.85 -30.10
CA MET A 71 6.43 -8.08 -29.67
C MET A 71 5.62 -9.34 -29.98
N ALA A 72 4.28 -9.25 -30.02
CA ALA A 72 3.46 -10.34 -30.52
C ALA A 72 3.77 -10.66 -32.00
N ASP A 73 3.96 -9.62 -32.83
CA ASP A 73 4.37 -9.77 -34.23
C ASP A 73 5.81 -10.30 -34.36
N ALA A 74 6.75 -9.82 -33.53
CA ALA A 74 8.12 -10.34 -33.50
C ALA A 74 8.18 -11.85 -33.20
N LEU A 75 7.38 -12.33 -32.24
CA LEU A 75 7.27 -13.76 -31.94
C LEU A 75 6.60 -14.53 -33.07
N ALA A 76 5.57 -13.98 -33.71
CA ALA A 76 4.92 -14.60 -34.88
C ALA A 76 5.91 -14.78 -36.04
N GLN A 77 6.83 -13.83 -36.22
CA GLN A 77 7.92 -13.88 -37.20
C GLN A 77 9.13 -14.70 -36.74
N LYS A 78 9.05 -15.36 -35.57
CA LYS A 78 10.09 -16.22 -34.99
C LYS A 78 11.42 -15.49 -34.80
N ALA A 79 11.37 -14.21 -34.43
CA ALA A 79 12.55 -13.45 -34.10
C ALA A 79 13.32 -14.08 -32.93
N ASP A 80 14.65 -13.99 -32.96
CA ASP A 80 15.53 -14.37 -31.84
C ASP A 80 16.30 -13.17 -31.25
N CYS A 81 16.17 -12.00 -31.87
CA CYS A 81 16.66 -10.74 -31.33
C CYS A 81 15.87 -9.54 -31.82
N ILE A 82 15.93 -8.46 -31.05
CA ILE A 82 15.24 -7.19 -31.29
C ILE A 82 16.25 -6.08 -31.52
N VAL A 83 15.99 -5.22 -32.51
CA VAL A 83 16.84 -4.07 -32.84
C VAL A 83 16.00 -2.80 -32.77
N THR A 84 16.39 -1.80 -31.96
CA THR A 84 15.68 -0.52 -31.90
C THR A 84 16.63 0.65 -31.64
N SER A 85 16.13 1.88 -31.72
CA SER A 85 16.93 3.10 -31.54
C SER A 85 16.25 4.14 -30.64
N GLY A 86 17.07 4.96 -30.00
CA GLY A 86 16.65 6.08 -29.17
C GLY A 86 17.83 6.94 -28.69
N GLY A 87 17.56 7.93 -27.84
CA GLY A 87 18.64 8.61 -27.11
C GLY A 87 19.22 7.72 -26.01
N VAL A 88 20.38 8.10 -25.45
CA VAL A 88 21.03 7.38 -24.34
C VAL A 88 20.06 7.07 -23.19
N GLN A 89 19.18 8.03 -22.83
CA GLN A 89 18.18 7.88 -21.77
C GLN A 89 16.78 7.54 -22.31
N SER A 90 16.69 6.70 -23.34
CA SER A 90 15.42 6.38 -24.01
C SER A 90 14.57 5.39 -23.20
N ASN A 91 13.41 5.84 -22.74
CA ASN A 91 12.41 4.95 -22.12
C ASN A 91 11.95 3.82 -23.06
N HIS A 92 11.97 4.06 -24.37
CA HIS A 92 11.62 3.06 -25.38
C HIS A 92 12.66 1.96 -25.47
N CYS A 93 13.95 2.31 -25.45
CA CYS A 93 15.03 1.32 -25.51
C CYS A 93 14.98 0.41 -24.28
N ARG A 94 14.89 0.99 -23.08
CA ARG A 94 14.73 0.25 -21.83
C ARG A 94 13.52 -0.67 -21.84
N ALA A 95 12.35 -0.15 -22.16
CA ALA A 95 11.14 -0.96 -22.18
C ALA A 95 11.24 -2.10 -23.20
N THR A 96 11.88 -1.86 -24.35
CA THR A 96 12.11 -2.88 -25.38
C THR A 96 13.08 -3.95 -24.89
N ALA A 97 14.20 -3.57 -24.26
CA ALA A 97 15.16 -4.50 -23.71
C ALA A 97 14.54 -5.40 -22.63
N ALA A 98 13.72 -4.82 -21.74
CA ALA A 98 13.05 -5.56 -20.68
C ALA A 98 12.13 -6.63 -21.28
N VAL A 99 11.25 -6.22 -22.19
CA VAL A 99 10.32 -7.15 -22.83
C VAL A 99 11.04 -8.19 -23.69
N ALA A 100 12.13 -7.81 -24.38
CA ALA A 100 12.95 -8.75 -25.13
C ALA A 100 13.50 -9.85 -24.21
N ARG A 101 14.08 -9.47 -23.06
CA ARG A 101 14.68 -10.43 -22.13
C ARG A 101 13.64 -11.33 -21.47
N MET A 102 12.45 -10.82 -21.14
CA MET A 102 11.31 -11.62 -20.66
C MET A 102 10.82 -12.66 -21.68
N LEU A 103 11.07 -12.43 -22.97
CA LEU A 103 10.70 -13.32 -24.07
C LEU A 103 11.89 -14.16 -24.54
N GLU A 104 12.99 -14.18 -23.79
CA GLU A 104 14.22 -14.91 -24.12
C GLU A 104 14.84 -14.47 -25.46
N LEU A 105 14.69 -13.19 -25.81
CA LEU A 105 15.26 -12.56 -26.99
C LEU A 105 16.43 -11.65 -26.61
N ASP A 106 17.47 -11.62 -27.44
CA ASP A 106 18.51 -10.60 -27.29
C ASP A 106 18.03 -9.23 -27.77
N SER A 107 18.56 -8.16 -27.17
CA SER A 107 18.26 -6.80 -27.62
C SER A 107 19.52 -6.06 -28.07
N TYR A 108 19.38 -5.28 -29.14
CA TYR A 108 20.39 -4.39 -29.70
C TYR A 108 19.84 -2.96 -29.72
N LEU A 109 20.43 -2.09 -28.90
CA LEU A 109 19.97 -0.73 -28.67
C LEU A 109 20.91 0.27 -29.33
N LEU A 110 20.41 0.93 -30.37
CA LEU A 110 21.12 1.96 -31.11
C LEU A 110 20.94 3.32 -30.41
N LEU A 111 21.91 3.74 -29.60
CA LEU A 111 21.83 4.88 -28.69
C LEU A 111 22.54 6.13 -29.24
N ARG A 112 21.77 7.18 -29.51
CA ARG A 112 22.28 8.47 -29.99
C ARG A 112 22.91 9.30 -28.87
N THR A 113 24.18 9.65 -29.03
CA THR A 113 25.01 10.39 -28.07
C THR A 113 25.86 11.48 -28.76
N ASN A 114 26.44 12.39 -27.96
CA ASN A 114 27.46 13.33 -28.41
C ASN A 114 28.89 12.77 -28.31
N LYS A 115 29.04 11.63 -27.62
CA LYS A 115 30.33 11.01 -27.27
C LYS A 115 30.27 9.51 -27.63
N PRO A 116 30.20 9.17 -28.93
CA PRO A 116 29.98 7.78 -29.37
C PRO A 116 31.11 6.83 -28.97
N ASP A 117 32.32 7.37 -28.75
CA ASP A 117 33.52 6.62 -28.38
C ASP A 117 33.71 6.50 -26.86
N GLU A 118 32.83 7.08 -26.04
CA GLU A 118 32.90 7.01 -24.56
C GLU A 118 31.80 6.11 -24.01
N ASP A 119 32.08 5.32 -22.97
CA ASP A 119 31.06 4.48 -22.32
C ASP A 119 29.95 5.34 -21.66
N PRO A 120 28.64 5.05 -21.88
CA PRO A 120 27.54 5.83 -21.31
C PRO A 120 27.33 5.63 -19.80
N GLY A 121 28.11 4.77 -19.15
CA GLY A 121 28.11 4.53 -17.71
C GLY A 121 26.90 3.72 -17.22
N LEU A 122 26.54 3.94 -15.95
CA LEU A 122 25.50 3.21 -15.21
C LEU A 122 24.46 4.19 -14.62
N ILE A 123 23.93 5.10 -15.45
CA ILE A 123 23.01 6.16 -15.01
C ILE A 123 21.64 5.99 -15.69
N GLY A 124 20.57 6.09 -14.92
CA GLY A 124 19.19 6.14 -15.43
C GLY A 124 18.80 4.89 -16.23
N ASN A 125 18.25 5.07 -17.43
CA ASN A 125 17.82 3.96 -18.29
C ASN A 125 18.98 3.02 -18.68
N VAL A 126 20.20 3.53 -18.84
CA VAL A 126 21.38 2.74 -19.27
C VAL A 126 21.76 1.68 -18.23
N LEU A 127 21.57 1.96 -16.94
CA LEU A 127 21.77 0.98 -15.87
C LEU A 127 20.88 -0.24 -16.11
N PHE A 128 19.59 -0.02 -16.39
CA PHE A 128 18.62 -1.07 -16.64
C PHE A 128 18.91 -1.79 -17.96
N ASP A 129 19.24 -1.06 -19.03
CA ASP A 129 19.63 -1.65 -20.30
C ASP A 129 20.78 -2.66 -20.13
N ARG A 130 21.80 -2.32 -19.31
CA ARG A 130 22.92 -3.22 -19.01
C ARG A 130 22.54 -4.39 -18.10
N MET A 131 21.70 -4.16 -17.08
CA MET A 131 21.19 -5.24 -16.22
C MET A 131 20.40 -6.30 -17.01
N LEU A 132 19.72 -5.87 -18.07
CA LEU A 132 18.97 -6.71 -19.00
C LEU A 132 19.83 -7.39 -20.07
N ASP A 133 21.15 -7.22 -19.98
CA ASP A 133 22.13 -7.72 -20.93
C ASP A 133 21.81 -7.27 -22.36
N ALA A 134 21.50 -5.97 -22.52
CA ALA A 134 21.27 -5.37 -23.82
C ALA A 134 22.60 -4.98 -24.51
N ASN A 135 22.69 -5.25 -25.81
CA ASN A 135 23.82 -4.86 -26.63
C ASN A 135 23.71 -3.37 -26.99
N LEU A 136 24.55 -2.53 -26.38
CA LEU A 136 24.54 -1.08 -26.61
C LEU A 136 25.43 -0.72 -27.81
N ILE A 137 24.83 -0.07 -28.82
CA ILE A 137 25.53 0.43 -30.01
C ILE A 137 25.39 1.95 -30.02
N GLN A 138 26.47 2.68 -29.74
CA GLN A 138 26.44 4.14 -29.72
C GLN A 138 26.62 4.73 -31.12
N MET A 139 25.95 5.86 -31.35
CA MET A 139 26.03 6.62 -32.59
C MET A 139 26.06 8.11 -32.32
N SER A 140 26.83 8.85 -33.13
CA SER A 140 26.86 10.30 -33.05
C SER A 140 25.55 10.92 -33.55
N ARG A 141 25.28 12.16 -33.13
CA ARG A 141 24.17 12.95 -33.70
C ARG A 141 24.33 13.20 -35.20
N GLN A 142 25.56 13.32 -35.69
CA GLN A 142 25.84 13.56 -37.10
C GLN A 142 25.49 12.34 -37.96
N GLU A 143 25.86 11.14 -37.52
CA GLU A 143 25.46 9.89 -38.17
C GLU A 143 23.95 9.71 -38.14
N TYR A 144 23.32 9.96 -37.00
CA TYR A 144 21.87 9.91 -36.89
C TYR A 144 21.18 10.87 -37.86
N GLY A 145 21.65 12.12 -37.96
CA GLY A 145 21.08 13.12 -38.87
C GLY A 145 21.33 12.80 -40.35
N LYS A 146 22.47 12.18 -40.68
CA LYS A 146 22.83 11.84 -42.06
C LYS A 146 22.08 10.62 -42.59
N TYR A 147 21.93 9.57 -41.78
CA TYR A 147 21.39 8.29 -42.23
C TYR A 147 19.96 8.01 -41.75
N GLY A 148 19.53 8.61 -40.64
CA GLY A 148 18.24 8.34 -40.03
C GLY A 148 18.19 7.01 -39.27
N SER A 149 17.28 6.91 -38.29
CA SER A 149 17.15 5.74 -37.42
C SER A 149 16.73 4.48 -38.18
N GLU A 150 15.82 4.60 -39.15
CA GLU A 150 15.30 3.46 -39.93
C GLU A 150 16.40 2.77 -40.73
N ALA A 151 17.23 3.53 -41.45
CA ALA A 151 18.33 2.97 -42.22
C ALA A 151 19.36 2.26 -41.34
N MET A 152 19.62 2.81 -40.14
CA MET A 152 20.55 2.22 -39.18
C MET A 152 20.00 0.94 -38.54
N ILE A 153 18.73 0.92 -38.13
CA ILE A 153 18.04 -0.29 -37.65
C ILE A 153 18.08 -1.37 -38.73
N LYS A 154 17.76 -1.00 -39.98
CA LYS A 154 17.81 -1.91 -41.12
C LYS A 154 19.21 -2.51 -41.32
N ARG A 155 20.25 -1.67 -41.32
CA ARG A 155 21.64 -2.11 -41.48
C ARG A 155 22.09 -3.06 -40.38
N THR A 156 21.72 -2.79 -39.12
CA THR A 156 22.01 -3.71 -38.01
C THR A 156 21.26 -5.03 -38.15
N CYS A 157 20.00 -5.00 -38.59
CA CYS A 157 19.25 -6.22 -38.90
C CYS A 157 19.90 -7.02 -40.04
N ASP A 158 20.34 -6.36 -41.11
CA ASP A 158 20.99 -7.03 -42.24
C ASP A 158 22.29 -7.72 -41.80
N ARG A 159 23.13 -7.04 -41.01
CA ARG A 159 24.34 -7.64 -40.41
C ARG A 159 24.02 -8.85 -39.54
N LEU A 160 23.02 -8.75 -38.65
CA LEU A 160 22.64 -9.87 -37.77
C LEU A 160 22.10 -11.07 -38.56
N ARG A 161 21.43 -10.85 -39.70
CA ARG A 161 21.02 -11.94 -40.60
C ARG A 161 22.22 -12.63 -41.25
N GLU A 162 23.25 -11.87 -41.62
CA GLU A 162 24.52 -12.44 -42.12
C GLU A 162 25.22 -13.31 -41.05
N GLU A 163 25.04 -12.97 -39.77
CA GLU A 163 25.50 -13.74 -38.61
C GLU A 163 24.57 -14.93 -38.23
N GLY A 164 23.55 -15.21 -39.04
CA GLY A 164 22.62 -16.34 -38.84
C GLY A 164 21.50 -16.09 -37.81
N ARG A 165 21.33 -14.85 -37.34
CA ARG A 165 20.26 -14.44 -36.42
C ARG A 165 18.96 -14.11 -37.16
N ARG A 166 17.85 -14.02 -36.42
CA ARG A 166 16.54 -13.59 -36.91
C ARG A 166 16.11 -12.29 -36.22
N PRO A 167 16.64 -11.12 -36.65
CA PRO A 167 16.34 -9.84 -36.02
C PRO A 167 14.98 -9.28 -36.42
N TYR A 168 14.30 -8.67 -35.46
CA TYR A 168 13.11 -7.84 -35.66
C TYR A 168 13.42 -6.37 -35.34
N GLY A 169 13.21 -5.48 -36.32
CA GLY A 169 13.48 -4.05 -36.21
C GLY A 169 12.27 -3.27 -35.70
N ILE A 170 12.44 -2.51 -34.62
CA ILE A 170 11.40 -1.65 -34.04
C ILE A 170 11.77 -0.18 -34.25
N PRO A 171 10.92 0.63 -34.92
CA PRO A 171 11.19 2.06 -35.11
C PRO A 171 11.21 2.81 -33.78
N VAL A 172 11.82 4.00 -33.78
CA VAL A 172 11.96 4.84 -32.57
C VAL A 172 10.60 5.03 -31.88
N GLY A 173 10.54 4.69 -30.60
CA GLY A 173 9.32 4.84 -29.80
C GLY A 173 8.20 3.85 -30.12
N GLY A 174 8.46 2.83 -30.94
CA GLY A 174 7.45 1.88 -31.44
C GLY A 174 6.40 2.58 -32.31
N SER A 175 6.78 3.68 -32.96
CA SER A 175 5.85 4.56 -33.67
C SER A 175 5.66 4.13 -35.11
N ASN A 176 4.83 3.12 -35.30
CA ASN A 176 4.33 2.66 -36.59
C ASN A 176 2.82 2.33 -36.48
N GLY A 177 2.20 1.89 -37.57
CA GLY A 177 0.79 1.50 -37.56
C GLY A 177 0.47 0.41 -36.52
N LEU A 178 1.30 -0.62 -36.42
CA LEU A 178 1.10 -1.75 -35.49
C LEU A 178 1.15 -1.30 -34.02
N GLY A 179 2.21 -0.59 -33.61
CA GLY A 179 2.38 -0.12 -32.23
C GLY A 179 1.31 0.89 -31.80
N THR A 180 0.79 1.67 -32.75
CA THR A 180 -0.25 2.68 -32.50
C THR A 180 -1.56 2.06 -31.97
N TRP A 181 -1.84 0.80 -32.29
CA TRP A 181 -2.97 0.06 -31.73
C TRP A 181 -2.95 -0.03 -30.20
N GLY A 182 -1.77 0.02 -29.58
CA GLY A 182 -1.62 0.12 -28.13
C GLY A 182 -2.37 1.30 -27.51
N TYR A 183 -2.42 2.43 -28.23
CA TYR A 183 -3.09 3.63 -27.77
C TYR A 183 -4.54 3.76 -28.26
N VAL A 184 -4.90 3.11 -29.37
CA VAL A 184 -6.32 2.89 -29.70
C VAL A 184 -6.99 2.03 -28.62
N HIS A 185 -6.32 0.97 -28.18
CA HIS A 185 -6.77 0.14 -27.06
C HIS A 185 -6.81 0.92 -25.74
N ALA A 186 -5.82 1.78 -25.48
CA ALA A 186 -5.84 2.67 -24.31
C ALA A 186 -7.03 3.64 -24.31
N MET A 187 -7.47 4.12 -25.47
CA MET A 187 -8.68 4.96 -25.55
C MET A 187 -9.94 4.18 -25.19
N ASN A 188 -10.00 2.88 -25.46
CA ASN A 188 -11.10 2.04 -24.96
C ASN A 188 -11.11 1.96 -23.43
N GLU A 189 -9.92 1.76 -22.83
CA GLU A 189 -9.72 1.76 -21.37
C GLU A 189 -10.11 3.10 -20.74
N ILE A 190 -9.58 4.22 -21.27
CA ILE A 190 -9.86 5.57 -20.77
C ILE A 190 -11.36 5.84 -20.81
N ASN A 191 -12.01 5.66 -21.95
CA ASN A 191 -13.44 5.96 -22.08
C ASN A 191 -14.32 5.10 -21.16
N LYS A 192 -13.94 3.84 -20.90
CA LYS A 192 -14.62 3.00 -19.91
C LYS A 192 -14.50 3.61 -18.50
N GLN A 193 -13.29 4.01 -18.09
CA GLN A 193 -13.08 4.66 -16.79
C GLN A 193 -13.81 6.00 -16.68
N LEU A 194 -13.82 6.82 -17.75
CA LEU A 194 -14.53 8.10 -17.74
C LEU A 194 -16.03 7.91 -17.53
N LYS A 195 -16.61 6.87 -18.15
CA LYS A 195 -18.03 6.51 -17.96
C LYS A 195 -18.31 5.95 -16.57
N GLU A 196 -17.47 5.03 -16.08
CA GLU A 196 -17.64 4.39 -14.76
C GLU A 196 -17.53 5.39 -13.60
N HIS A 197 -16.69 6.41 -13.74
CA HIS A 197 -16.47 7.45 -12.72
C HIS A 197 -17.21 8.77 -13.01
N GLU A 198 -18.07 8.80 -14.03
CA GLU A 198 -18.83 10.00 -14.44
C GLU A 198 -17.97 11.27 -14.61
N LEU A 199 -16.78 11.10 -15.22
CA LEU A 199 -15.82 12.19 -15.38
C LEU A 199 -16.08 12.98 -16.68
N PRO A 200 -16.44 14.27 -16.62
CA PRO A 200 -16.82 15.05 -17.80
C PRO A 200 -15.60 15.62 -18.52
N ILE A 201 -14.69 14.77 -18.99
CA ILE A 201 -13.45 15.19 -19.67
C ILE A 201 -13.78 15.79 -21.04
N THR A 202 -13.40 17.05 -21.25
CA THR A 202 -13.63 17.79 -22.49
C THR A 202 -12.38 17.92 -23.36
N ASP A 203 -11.20 17.71 -22.79
CA ASP A 203 -9.90 17.88 -23.44
C ASP A 203 -8.90 16.86 -22.89
N ILE A 204 -8.01 16.35 -23.75
CA ILE A 204 -6.92 15.43 -23.37
C ILE A 204 -5.59 16.06 -23.79
N ALA A 205 -4.62 16.10 -22.87
CA ALA A 205 -3.30 16.69 -23.11
C ALA A 205 -2.16 15.72 -22.79
N PHE A 206 -1.13 15.67 -23.64
CA PHE A 206 -0.02 14.72 -23.50
C PHE A 206 1.23 15.14 -24.28
N ALA A 207 2.38 14.51 -23.97
CA ALA A 207 3.63 14.73 -24.68
C ALA A 207 3.73 13.91 -25.97
N CYS A 208 4.39 14.47 -27.00
CA CYS A 208 4.71 13.78 -28.26
C CYS A 208 6.21 13.88 -28.58
N GLY A 209 6.85 12.75 -28.90
CA GLY A 209 8.26 12.74 -29.31
C GLY A 209 8.63 11.71 -30.38
N SER A 210 7.64 10.97 -30.90
CA SER A 210 7.83 10.05 -32.04
C SER A 210 6.54 9.78 -32.81
N GLY A 211 5.43 10.46 -32.51
CA GLY A 211 4.17 10.34 -33.27
C GLY A 211 3.21 9.24 -32.82
N GLY A 212 3.63 7.99 -32.62
CA GLY A 212 2.69 6.87 -32.45
C GLY A 212 1.76 6.91 -31.24
N THR A 213 2.17 7.56 -30.13
CA THR A 213 1.26 7.78 -28.98
C THR A 213 0.21 8.84 -29.32
N ALA A 214 0.64 9.94 -29.95
CA ALA A 214 -0.24 11.02 -30.37
C ALA A 214 -1.25 10.53 -31.40
N ALA A 215 -0.79 9.77 -32.40
CA ALA A 215 -1.65 9.17 -33.41
C ALA A 215 -2.75 8.31 -32.77
N GLY A 216 -2.40 7.42 -31.84
CA GLY A 216 -3.35 6.51 -31.20
C GLY A 216 -4.35 7.19 -30.27
N ILE A 217 -3.89 8.14 -29.44
CA ILE A 217 -4.79 8.94 -28.59
C ILE A 217 -5.72 9.79 -29.47
N GLY A 218 -5.17 10.49 -30.46
CA GLY A 218 -5.91 11.39 -31.34
C GLY A 218 -6.97 10.66 -32.17
N VAL A 219 -6.56 9.67 -32.98
CA VAL A 219 -7.50 8.92 -33.84
C VAL A 219 -8.48 8.10 -33.01
N GLY A 220 -8.04 7.56 -31.87
CA GLY A 220 -8.87 6.82 -30.95
C GLY A 220 -9.97 7.70 -30.34
N SER A 221 -9.60 8.89 -29.86
CA SER A 221 -10.54 9.89 -29.34
C SER A 221 -11.55 10.32 -30.41
N TYR A 222 -11.08 10.60 -31.62
CA TYR A 222 -11.92 11.05 -32.73
C TYR A 222 -12.95 10.02 -33.17
N LEU A 223 -12.52 8.78 -33.36
CA LEU A 223 -13.43 7.69 -33.76
C LEU A 223 -14.41 7.34 -32.65
N TYR A 224 -13.96 7.36 -31.39
CA TYR A 224 -14.84 7.14 -30.24
C TYR A 224 -15.93 8.22 -30.16
N ALA A 225 -15.56 9.49 -30.27
CA ALA A 225 -16.51 10.62 -30.24
C ALA A 225 -17.53 10.55 -31.38
N LYS A 226 -17.10 10.20 -32.60
CA LYS A 226 -18.03 10.00 -33.73
C LYS A 226 -19.02 8.86 -33.52
N ALA A 227 -18.61 7.81 -32.83
CA ALA A 227 -19.48 6.68 -32.49
C ALA A 227 -20.39 6.97 -31.29
N HIS A 228 -20.05 7.97 -30.47
CA HIS A 228 -20.76 8.33 -29.24
C HIS A 228 -20.95 9.86 -29.15
N PRO A 229 -21.96 10.42 -29.85
CA PRO A 229 -22.21 11.87 -29.89
C PRO A 229 -22.42 12.51 -28.51
N ASP A 230 -22.86 11.74 -27.51
CA ASP A 230 -23.07 12.22 -26.14
C ASP A 230 -21.78 12.25 -25.29
N ALA A 231 -20.63 11.84 -25.85
CA ALA A 231 -19.36 11.90 -25.13
C ALA A 231 -18.93 13.36 -24.91
N ALA A 232 -18.46 13.67 -23.70
CA ALA A 232 -17.99 15.01 -23.37
C ALA A 232 -16.79 15.49 -24.22
N LEU A 233 -16.00 14.54 -24.75
CA LEU A 233 -14.93 14.81 -25.70
C LEU A 233 -15.51 14.89 -27.12
N ASN A 234 -15.77 16.10 -27.61
CA ASN A 234 -16.35 16.36 -28.93
C ASN A 234 -15.36 17.04 -29.90
N PHE A 235 -15.46 16.71 -31.19
CA PHE A 235 -14.61 17.21 -32.29
C PHE A 235 -15.36 18.12 -33.29
N ASP A 236 -16.63 18.49 -33.03
CA ASP A 236 -17.41 19.31 -33.96
C ASP A 236 -16.95 20.78 -34.02
N ASP A 237 -16.65 21.40 -32.87
CA ASP A 237 -16.31 22.83 -32.78
C ASP A 237 -14.81 23.11 -32.72
N LYS A 238 -14.06 22.21 -32.06
CA LYS A 238 -12.60 22.34 -31.84
C LYS A 238 -11.96 20.97 -31.76
N ILE A 239 -10.63 20.93 -31.82
CA ILE A 239 -9.85 19.71 -31.63
C ILE A 239 -9.44 19.61 -30.14
N PRO A 240 -10.01 18.68 -29.36
CA PRO A 240 -9.77 18.60 -27.91
C PRO A 240 -8.55 17.75 -27.51
N ALA A 241 -7.80 17.20 -28.46
CA ALA A 241 -6.61 16.40 -28.17
C ALA A 241 -5.33 17.21 -28.46
N HIS A 242 -4.64 17.58 -27.37
CA HIS A 242 -3.49 18.49 -27.35
C HIS A 242 -2.19 17.70 -27.21
N ALA A 243 -1.40 17.67 -28.28
CA ALA A 243 -0.10 17.01 -28.33
C ALA A 243 1.03 18.04 -28.23
N TYR A 244 1.78 18.00 -27.13
CA TYR A 244 2.92 18.89 -26.90
C TYR A 244 4.21 18.23 -27.40
N ILE A 245 4.76 18.71 -28.51
CA ILE A 245 5.94 18.10 -29.16
C ILE A 245 7.25 18.52 -28.49
N VAL A 246 8.14 17.57 -28.24
CA VAL A 246 9.41 17.80 -27.53
C VAL A 246 10.65 17.71 -28.44
N CYS A 247 10.44 17.45 -29.73
CA CYS A 247 11.43 17.43 -30.80
C CYS A 247 10.73 17.75 -32.14
N ASP A 248 11.52 17.95 -33.19
CA ASP A 248 11.04 18.20 -34.56
C ASP A 248 10.03 19.37 -34.63
N ASN A 249 9.16 19.39 -35.63
CA ASN A 249 8.12 20.41 -35.81
C ASN A 249 6.75 19.74 -36.04
N ASP A 250 5.71 20.56 -36.07
CA ASP A 250 4.33 20.12 -36.24
C ASP A 250 4.08 19.48 -37.62
N GLU A 251 4.62 20.07 -38.69
CA GLU A 251 4.55 19.51 -40.06
C GLU A 251 5.11 18.08 -40.11
N TYR A 252 6.29 17.85 -39.53
CA TYR A 252 6.90 16.51 -39.47
C TYR A 252 5.97 15.47 -38.84
N PHE A 253 5.32 15.79 -37.71
CA PHE A 253 4.43 14.83 -37.06
C PHE A 253 3.13 14.64 -37.83
N HIS A 254 2.56 15.67 -38.43
CA HIS A 254 1.40 15.52 -39.30
C HIS A 254 1.73 14.64 -40.52
N ASP A 255 2.85 14.90 -41.19
CA ASP A 255 3.30 14.13 -42.36
C ASP A 255 3.63 12.68 -42.00
N HIS A 256 4.28 12.45 -40.85
CA HIS A 256 4.58 11.09 -40.40
C HIS A 256 3.30 10.32 -40.05
N ILE A 257 2.34 10.95 -39.36
CA ILE A 257 1.08 10.30 -38.99
C ILE A 257 0.22 10.03 -40.23
N ASP A 258 0.05 11.01 -41.12
CA ASP A 258 -0.82 10.91 -42.28
C ASP A 258 -0.18 10.07 -43.41
N GLY A 259 1.14 10.16 -43.58
CA GLY A 259 1.87 9.47 -44.63
C GLY A 259 2.26 8.04 -44.30
N GLN A 260 2.39 7.68 -43.01
CA GLN A 260 2.90 6.36 -42.61
C GLN A 260 1.98 5.62 -41.63
N ILE A 261 1.60 6.26 -40.51
CA ILE A 261 0.87 5.55 -39.43
C ILE A 261 -0.57 5.24 -39.83
N LEU A 262 -1.35 6.25 -40.24
CA LEU A 262 -2.75 6.07 -40.62
C LEU A 262 -2.94 5.10 -41.79
N PRO A 263 -2.15 5.17 -42.89
CA PRO A 263 -2.23 4.20 -43.96
C PRO A 263 -1.93 2.77 -43.50
N ALA A 264 -0.92 2.57 -42.66
CA ALA A 264 -0.54 1.26 -42.11
C ALA A 264 -1.54 0.69 -41.10
N MET A 265 -2.50 1.50 -40.62
CA MET A 265 -3.64 1.04 -39.82
C MET A 265 -4.90 0.79 -40.67
N GLY A 266 -4.81 1.03 -41.98
CA GLY A 266 -5.95 0.96 -42.90
C GLY A 266 -7.00 2.05 -42.65
N ALA A 267 -6.58 3.22 -42.18
CA ALA A 267 -7.49 4.36 -42.03
C ALA A 267 -7.96 4.87 -43.41
N PRO A 268 -9.22 5.35 -43.55
CA PRO A 268 -9.69 5.95 -44.78
C PRO A 268 -8.85 7.18 -45.16
N SER A 269 -8.54 7.37 -46.45
CA SER A 269 -7.70 8.47 -46.94
C SER A 269 -8.22 9.88 -46.63
N LYS A 270 -9.50 10.01 -46.27
CA LYS A 270 -10.13 11.27 -45.84
C LYS A 270 -9.87 11.63 -44.38
N ILE A 271 -9.33 10.70 -43.58
CA ILE A 271 -8.98 10.95 -42.19
C ILE A 271 -7.55 11.52 -42.17
N SER A 272 -7.40 12.71 -41.60
CA SER A 272 -6.10 13.37 -41.39
C SER A 272 -5.92 13.70 -39.92
N SER A 273 -4.67 13.61 -39.45
CA SER A 273 -4.27 14.05 -38.11
C SER A 273 -4.65 15.48 -37.78
N ARG A 274 -4.75 16.36 -38.78
CA ARG A 274 -5.22 17.75 -38.59
C ARG A 274 -6.70 17.86 -38.20
N GLN A 275 -7.46 16.77 -38.28
CA GLN A 275 -8.86 16.74 -37.82
C GLN A 275 -8.98 16.35 -36.34
N PHE A 276 -7.91 15.79 -35.75
CA PHE A 276 -8.00 15.17 -34.44
C PHE A 276 -6.81 15.42 -33.51
N LEU A 277 -5.76 16.10 -33.95
CA LEU A 277 -4.63 16.54 -33.12
C LEU A 277 -4.37 18.03 -33.28
N GLN A 278 -4.34 18.73 -32.15
CA GLN A 278 -3.71 20.04 -32.04
C GLN A 278 -2.27 19.82 -31.58
N ILE A 279 -1.30 20.15 -32.42
CA ILE A 279 0.12 20.02 -32.09
C ILE A 279 0.67 21.38 -31.66
N THR A 280 1.23 21.42 -30.45
CA THR A 280 1.85 22.62 -29.88
C THR A 280 3.33 22.38 -29.64
N ASN A 281 4.20 23.31 -30.04
CA ASN A 281 5.63 23.19 -29.82
C ASN A 281 6.00 23.41 -28.34
N ALA A 282 6.57 22.38 -27.72
CA ALA A 282 6.99 22.32 -26.32
C ALA A 282 8.46 21.89 -26.16
N GLN A 283 9.28 22.02 -27.22
CA GLN A 283 10.66 21.52 -27.20
C GLN A 283 11.60 22.37 -26.35
N GLY A 284 11.30 23.66 -26.14
CA GLY A 284 12.16 24.60 -25.43
C GLY A 284 13.55 24.70 -26.07
N THR A 285 14.59 24.41 -25.30
CA THR A 285 16.00 24.42 -25.76
C THR A 285 16.41 23.17 -26.58
N GLY A 286 15.45 22.28 -26.83
CA GLY A 286 15.59 21.08 -27.66
C GLY A 286 15.38 19.78 -26.88
N TYR A 287 15.41 18.67 -27.62
CA TYR A 287 15.19 17.34 -27.07
C TYR A 287 16.17 16.99 -25.94
N ALA A 288 15.63 16.50 -24.82
CA ALA A 288 16.35 16.14 -23.59
C ALA A 288 17.20 17.25 -22.96
N ARG A 289 16.93 18.52 -23.30
CA ARG A 289 17.51 19.72 -22.68
C ARG A 289 16.41 20.51 -21.98
N SER A 290 16.68 21.04 -20.80
CA SER A 290 15.67 21.78 -20.02
C SER A 290 16.18 23.16 -19.63
N THR A 291 15.27 24.13 -19.58
CA THR A 291 15.57 25.44 -18.98
C THR A 291 15.49 25.37 -17.46
N LYS A 292 16.10 26.34 -16.76
CA LYS A 292 15.98 26.43 -15.30
C LYS A 292 14.51 26.55 -14.85
N LYS A 293 13.70 27.34 -15.56
CA LYS A 293 12.27 27.51 -15.29
C LYS A 293 11.46 26.22 -15.44
N GLU A 294 11.76 25.42 -16.47
CA GLU A 294 11.12 24.10 -16.65
C GLU A 294 11.44 23.17 -15.48
N LEU A 295 12.70 23.13 -15.04
CA LEU A 295 13.14 22.29 -13.91
C LEU A 295 12.56 22.76 -12.57
N GLU A 296 12.53 24.07 -12.32
CA GLU A 296 11.88 24.66 -11.14
C GLU A 296 10.38 24.34 -11.09
N PHE A 297 9.69 24.42 -12.24
CA PHE A 297 8.30 24.05 -12.35
C PHE A 297 8.09 22.56 -12.02
N ILE A 298 8.89 21.66 -12.62
CA ILE A 298 8.81 20.22 -12.35
C ILE A 298 9.02 19.90 -10.87
N TYR A 299 10.01 20.55 -10.24
CA TYR A 299 10.24 20.42 -8.80
C TYR A 299 9.04 20.93 -7.99
N SER A 300 8.41 22.03 -8.39
CA SER A 300 7.22 22.58 -7.72
C SER A 300 5.99 21.66 -7.85
N VAL A 301 5.79 21.02 -9.00
CA VAL A 301 4.74 20.00 -9.20
C VAL A 301 4.94 18.85 -8.22
N SER A 302 6.17 18.35 -8.14
CA SER A 302 6.55 17.24 -7.26
C SER A 302 6.26 17.57 -5.79
N ARG A 303 6.67 18.75 -5.34
CA ARG A 303 6.41 19.23 -3.97
C ARG A 303 4.93 19.42 -3.63
N LYS A 304 4.14 19.92 -4.58
CA LYS A 304 2.72 20.25 -4.33
C LYS A 304 1.81 19.03 -4.41
N THR A 305 2.12 18.09 -5.30
CA THR A 305 1.18 17.03 -5.68
C THR A 305 1.66 15.62 -5.34
N GLY A 306 2.94 15.45 -5.00
CA GLY A 306 3.57 14.12 -4.89
C GLY A 306 3.79 13.42 -6.24
N VAL A 307 3.38 14.02 -7.37
CA VAL A 307 3.56 13.46 -8.71
C VAL A 307 4.89 13.90 -9.32
N LEU A 308 5.74 12.94 -9.66
CA LEU A 308 7.03 13.15 -10.31
C LEU A 308 6.90 13.06 -11.83
N VAL A 309 6.97 14.20 -12.53
CA VAL A 309 6.99 14.27 -13.99
C VAL A 309 8.42 14.43 -14.54
N ASP A 310 8.71 13.82 -15.68
CA ASP A 310 10.05 13.82 -16.26
C ASP A 310 10.37 15.12 -17.03
N PRO A 311 11.65 15.55 -17.11
CA PRO A 311 12.05 16.80 -17.75
C PRO A 311 12.14 16.75 -19.28
N VAL A 312 11.85 15.60 -19.89
CA VAL A 312 11.99 15.40 -21.34
C VAL A 312 10.64 15.42 -22.04
N TYR A 313 9.62 14.81 -21.45
CA TYR A 313 8.29 14.59 -22.02
C TYR A 313 7.21 15.21 -21.14
N SER A 314 6.75 14.50 -20.12
CA SER A 314 5.52 14.84 -19.37
C SER A 314 5.67 16.17 -18.64
N GLY A 315 6.84 16.48 -18.08
CA GLY A 315 7.10 17.76 -17.42
C GLY A 315 7.07 18.95 -18.38
N LYS A 316 7.63 18.80 -19.59
CA LYS A 316 7.57 19.84 -20.63
C LYS A 316 6.16 20.06 -21.16
N ALA A 317 5.45 18.97 -21.44
CA ALA A 317 4.06 19.05 -21.88
C ALA A 317 3.19 19.74 -20.82
N LEU A 318 3.36 19.38 -19.54
CA LEU A 318 2.62 20.01 -18.45
C LEU A 318 2.99 21.48 -18.26
N PHE A 319 4.29 21.83 -18.33
CA PHE A 319 4.75 23.21 -18.23
C PHE A 319 4.11 24.09 -19.30
N HIS A 320 4.19 23.67 -20.56
CA HIS A 320 3.64 24.44 -21.67
C HIS A 320 2.11 24.45 -21.72
N LEU A 321 1.44 23.39 -21.27
CA LEU A 321 0.00 23.39 -21.05
C LEU A 321 -0.39 24.46 -20.02
N ILE A 322 0.31 24.52 -18.88
CA ILE A 322 0.04 25.54 -17.86
C ILE A 322 0.33 26.96 -18.37
N GLU A 323 1.41 27.15 -19.15
CA GLU A 323 1.65 28.44 -19.80
C GLU A 323 0.53 28.82 -20.78
N GLU A 324 0.04 27.88 -21.58
CA GLU A 324 -1.04 28.12 -22.53
C GLU A 324 -2.35 28.46 -21.82
N LEU A 325 -2.69 27.72 -20.76
CA LEU A 325 -3.86 27.96 -19.92
C LEU A 325 -3.84 29.36 -19.29
N ASN A 326 -2.67 29.88 -18.94
CA ASN A 326 -2.52 31.21 -18.35
C ASN A 326 -2.43 32.34 -19.39
N LYS A 327 -1.89 32.07 -20.59
CA LYS A 327 -1.78 33.06 -21.69
C LYS A 327 -3.10 33.24 -22.44
N SER A 328 -3.93 32.20 -22.49
CA SER A 328 -5.20 32.18 -23.21
C SER A 328 -6.30 31.48 -22.40
N PRO A 329 -6.64 31.99 -21.19
CA PRO A 329 -7.63 31.36 -20.31
C PRO A 329 -9.00 31.18 -20.97
N GLU A 330 -9.38 32.09 -21.87
CA GLU A 330 -10.63 32.06 -22.63
C GLU A 330 -10.84 30.77 -23.45
N LYS A 331 -9.75 30.11 -23.88
CA LYS A 331 -9.81 28.85 -24.63
C LYS A 331 -10.22 27.65 -23.76
N PHE A 332 -10.08 27.79 -22.44
CA PHE A 332 -10.19 26.68 -21.50
C PHE A 332 -11.21 26.91 -20.36
N VAL A 333 -11.93 28.03 -20.36
CA VAL A 333 -13.01 28.28 -19.39
C VAL A 333 -14.02 27.13 -19.40
N GLY A 334 -14.30 26.57 -18.22
CA GLY A 334 -15.24 25.47 -18.04
C GLY A 334 -14.76 24.12 -18.58
N LYS A 335 -13.53 24.02 -19.08
CA LYS A 335 -12.95 22.76 -19.57
C LYS A 335 -12.46 21.89 -18.42
N THR A 336 -12.57 20.59 -18.63
CA THR A 336 -12.06 19.56 -17.72
C THR A 336 -11.03 18.74 -18.48
N ILE A 337 -9.77 18.87 -18.10
CA ILE A 337 -8.63 18.35 -18.85
C ILE A 337 -8.16 17.02 -18.25
N LEU A 338 -7.95 16.01 -19.08
CA LEU A 338 -7.21 14.80 -18.71
C LEU A 338 -5.76 14.91 -19.20
N PHE A 339 -4.82 15.10 -18.27
CA PHE A 339 -3.40 15.07 -18.58
C PHE A 339 -2.88 13.62 -18.54
N VAL A 340 -2.31 13.12 -19.64
CA VAL A 340 -1.76 11.76 -19.71
C VAL A 340 -0.28 11.79 -19.36
N HIS A 341 0.06 11.31 -18.17
CA HIS A 341 1.44 11.16 -17.75
C HIS A 341 2.04 9.91 -18.40
N THR A 342 2.99 10.10 -19.31
CA THR A 342 3.55 9.01 -20.14
C THR A 342 4.76 8.29 -19.53
N GLY A 343 5.11 8.63 -18.28
CA GLY A 343 6.31 8.17 -17.58
C GLY A 343 7.60 8.83 -18.05
N GLY A 344 8.74 8.27 -17.62
CA GLY A 344 10.08 8.70 -18.03
C GLY A 344 10.98 9.21 -16.91
N GLN A 345 10.63 8.89 -15.67
CA GLN A 345 11.26 9.37 -14.45
C GLN A 345 12.77 9.06 -14.42
N PHE A 346 13.23 7.98 -15.06
CA PHE A 346 14.65 7.65 -15.15
C PHE A 346 15.49 8.67 -15.92
N GLY A 347 14.87 9.45 -16.82
CA GLY A 347 15.54 10.58 -17.47
C GLY A 347 15.98 11.67 -16.49
N MET A 348 15.47 11.69 -15.25
CA MET A 348 15.89 12.65 -14.21
C MET A 348 17.31 12.40 -13.70
N TYR A 349 17.80 11.15 -13.73
CA TYR A 349 19.13 10.83 -13.24
C TYR A 349 20.25 11.45 -14.09
N ASP A 350 19.99 11.68 -15.38
CA ASP A 350 20.87 12.43 -16.30
C ASP A 350 20.84 13.95 -16.06
N LYS A 351 19.95 14.42 -15.16
CA LYS A 351 19.75 15.85 -14.86
C LYS A 351 20.14 16.22 -13.42
N VAL A 352 20.74 15.31 -12.66
CA VAL A 352 21.11 15.54 -11.25
C VAL A 352 21.94 16.81 -11.08
N ASP A 353 22.94 17.04 -11.93
CA ASP A 353 23.76 18.25 -11.87
C ASP A 353 22.96 19.53 -12.11
N SER A 354 22.02 19.51 -13.05
CA SER A 354 21.14 20.66 -13.33
C SER A 354 20.08 20.88 -12.25
N LEU A 355 19.72 19.83 -11.50
CA LEU A 355 18.74 19.85 -10.42
C LEU A 355 19.35 20.21 -9.06
N LYS A 356 20.67 20.09 -8.90
CA LYS A 356 21.38 20.31 -7.63
C LYS A 356 21.11 21.69 -7.01
N ASP A 357 21.02 22.72 -7.85
CA ASP A 357 20.77 24.11 -7.42
C ASP A 357 19.27 24.43 -7.26
N ILE A 358 18.38 23.48 -7.56
CA ILE A 358 16.92 23.62 -7.51
C ILE A 358 16.34 22.80 -6.35
N ILE A 359 16.88 21.61 -6.11
CA ILE A 359 16.43 20.68 -5.07
C ILE A 359 17.14 21.01 -3.74
N HIS A 360 16.34 21.05 -2.66
CA HIS A 360 16.84 21.24 -1.31
C HIS A 360 17.55 19.95 -0.85
N HIS A 361 18.86 19.89 -1.01
CA HIS A 361 19.70 18.74 -0.63
C HIS A 361 20.34 18.88 0.75
N ASP A 362 20.11 20.01 1.42
CA ASP A 362 20.60 20.38 2.75
C ASP A 362 19.75 19.79 3.90
N LYS A 363 18.59 19.21 3.60
CA LYS A 363 17.71 18.52 4.56
C LYS A 363 18.17 17.09 4.88
N VAL A 364 19.46 16.91 5.15
CA VAL A 364 20.04 15.64 5.57
C VAL A 364 20.80 15.90 6.87
N SER A 365 20.15 15.66 8.00
CA SER A 365 20.80 15.69 9.31
C SER A 365 21.33 14.30 9.63
N ARG A 366 22.64 14.21 9.90
CA ARG A 366 23.22 13.00 10.48
C ARG A 366 22.80 12.93 11.94
N PHE A 367 22.12 11.85 12.31
CA PHE A 367 21.95 11.49 13.70
C PHE A 367 23.32 11.11 14.27
N VAL A 368 23.83 11.92 15.21
CA VAL A 368 25.08 11.65 15.92
C VAL A 368 24.73 11.35 17.37
N MET A 369 24.91 10.09 17.78
CA MET A 369 24.96 9.73 19.19
C MET A 369 26.31 10.13 19.75
N GLU A 370 26.35 11.18 20.57
CA GLU A 370 27.46 11.33 21.51
C GLU A 370 27.30 10.25 22.60
N LEU A 371 28.22 9.28 22.59
CA LEU A 371 28.42 8.37 23.70
C LEU A 371 28.88 9.20 24.90
N GLN A 372 27.95 9.61 25.76
CA GLN A 372 28.32 10.03 27.11
C GLN A 372 28.83 8.80 27.85
N THR A 373 30.16 8.66 27.86
CA THR A 373 30.84 7.80 28.83
C THR A 373 30.42 8.27 30.22
N ALA A 374 29.63 7.44 30.90
CA ALA A 374 29.29 7.59 32.31
C ALA A 374 30.59 7.58 33.14
N GLY A 375 31.13 8.77 33.39
CA GLY A 375 32.20 9.00 34.34
C GLY A 375 31.62 8.88 35.75
N LEU A 376 31.85 7.73 36.38
CA LEU A 376 31.84 7.58 37.83
C LEU A 376 32.76 8.64 38.47
N THR A 377 32.19 9.64 39.12
CA THR A 377 32.87 10.31 40.23
C THR A 377 31.89 10.73 41.31
N ARG A 378 31.88 9.91 42.38
CA ARG A 378 31.26 10.17 43.67
C ARG A 378 31.98 11.35 44.33
N THR A 379 31.30 12.46 44.61
CA THR A 379 31.76 13.41 45.65
C THR A 379 30.56 13.99 46.40
N LEU A 380 30.56 13.73 47.71
CA LEU A 380 29.72 14.38 48.72
C LEU A 380 30.17 15.82 48.91
N THR A 381 29.24 16.78 48.89
CA THR A 381 29.31 17.97 49.75
C THR A 381 27.91 18.53 50.02
N ASN A 382 27.68 18.82 51.30
CA ASN A 382 26.51 19.49 51.84
C ASN A 382 26.41 20.94 51.37
N GLY A 383 25.16 21.39 51.18
CA GLY A 383 24.73 22.75 51.50
C GLY A 383 24.91 23.81 50.43
N LEU A 384 23.81 24.22 49.79
CA LEU A 384 23.23 25.58 49.89
C LEU A 384 22.01 25.67 48.96
N ARG A 385 20.86 26.03 49.55
CA ARG A 385 19.68 26.46 48.79
C ARG A 385 19.98 27.82 48.16
N PHE A 386 19.79 27.91 46.85
CA PHE A 386 19.31 29.13 46.21
C PHE A 386 17.97 28.82 45.55
N ALA A 387 16.89 29.34 46.14
CA ALA A 387 15.63 29.47 45.46
C ALA A 387 15.74 30.67 44.52
N SER A 388 15.60 30.45 43.21
CA SER A 388 14.84 31.30 42.29
C SER A 388 15.11 30.90 40.83
N SER A 389 14.38 29.91 40.35
CA SER A 389 13.73 30.07 39.07
C SER A 389 12.33 29.52 39.24
N VAL A 390 11.35 30.41 39.24
CA VAL A 390 9.99 30.01 38.89
C VAL A 390 10.08 29.60 37.41
N SER A 391 10.47 28.35 37.18
CA SER A 391 10.06 27.64 35.98
C SER A 391 8.54 27.57 36.09
N ILE A 392 7.85 28.47 35.39
CA ILE A 392 6.44 28.24 35.10
C ILE A 392 6.46 27.06 34.16
N ASP A 393 6.39 25.85 34.71
CA ASP A 393 6.24 24.64 33.93
C ASP A 393 4.85 24.73 33.29
N THR A 394 4.80 25.19 32.05
CA THR A 394 3.58 25.42 31.27
C THR A 394 3.00 24.14 30.69
N ALA A 395 3.58 22.98 31.01
CA ALA A 395 3.09 21.68 30.55
C ALA A 395 1.64 21.46 31.04
N PRO A 396 0.69 21.15 30.14
CA PRO A 396 -0.70 20.92 30.52
C PRO A 396 -0.79 19.69 31.42
N TYR A 397 -1.73 19.73 32.37
CA TYR A 397 -2.06 18.60 33.22
C TYR A 397 -3.21 17.78 32.61
N TYR A 398 -3.09 16.46 32.72
CA TYR A 398 -4.13 15.47 32.46
C TYR A 398 -4.25 14.56 33.69
N ASP A 399 -5.48 14.20 34.06
CA ASP A 399 -5.71 13.22 35.13
C ASP A 399 -5.21 11.84 34.69
N VAL A 400 -5.41 11.50 33.41
CA VAL A 400 -4.96 10.23 32.81
C VAL A 400 -4.29 10.48 31.46
N VAL A 401 -3.09 9.91 31.28
CA VAL A 401 -2.39 9.85 29.99
C VAL A 401 -2.26 8.40 29.55
N VAL A 402 -2.84 8.06 28.41
CA VAL A 402 -2.76 6.73 27.81
C VAL A 402 -1.69 6.74 26.71
N ALA A 403 -0.62 5.96 26.89
CA ALA A 403 0.45 5.81 25.91
C ALA A 403 0.12 4.66 24.94
N GLY A 404 -0.20 5.01 23.69
CA GLY A 404 -0.67 4.10 22.63
C GLY A 404 -2.15 4.31 22.33
N GLY A 405 -2.47 4.71 21.10
CA GLY A 405 -3.82 5.06 20.66
C GLY A 405 -4.41 4.07 19.66
N SER A 406 -4.23 2.78 19.89
CA SER A 406 -4.98 1.72 19.21
C SER A 406 -6.19 1.28 20.05
N VAL A 407 -6.73 0.08 19.80
CA VAL A 407 -7.97 -0.40 20.45
C VAL A 407 -7.87 -0.51 21.97
N MET A 408 -6.72 -0.91 22.53
CA MET A 408 -6.51 -0.96 23.99
C MET A 408 -6.57 0.43 24.63
N GLY A 409 -5.86 1.39 24.03
CA GLY A 409 -5.79 2.74 24.56
C GLY A 409 -7.11 3.48 24.47
N PHE A 410 -7.76 3.43 23.29
CA PHE A 410 -9.07 4.07 23.14
C PHE A 410 -10.18 3.38 23.91
N SER A 411 -10.13 2.05 24.09
CA SER A 411 -11.08 1.34 24.96
C SER A 411 -10.94 1.78 26.42
N THR A 412 -9.69 1.91 26.91
CA THR A 412 -9.43 2.41 28.26
C THR A 412 -9.95 3.83 28.43
N ALA A 413 -9.60 4.73 27.50
CA ALA A 413 -10.06 6.12 27.54
C ALA A 413 -11.58 6.25 27.42
N TYR A 414 -12.23 5.41 26.60
CA TYR A 414 -13.69 5.37 26.47
C TYR A 414 -14.37 5.02 27.79
N HIS A 415 -13.96 3.91 28.43
CA HIS A 415 -14.60 3.47 29.68
C HIS A 415 -14.38 4.49 30.81
N LEU A 416 -13.17 5.03 30.93
CA LEU A 416 -12.88 6.11 31.88
C LEU A 416 -13.74 7.36 31.65
N ALA A 417 -13.87 7.81 30.40
CA ALA A 417 -14.64 9.00 30.06
C ALA A 417 -16.15 8.81 30.26
N VAL A 418 -16.67 7.60 30.03
CA VAL A 418 -18.09 7.26 30.29
C VAL A 418 -18.37 7.25 31.80
N GLU A 419 -17.50 6.63 32.59
CA GLU A 419 -17.72 6.41 34.01
C GLU A 419 -17.38 7.65 34.87
N ALA A 420 -16.36 8.40 34.48
CA ALA A 420 -15.91 9.62 35.14
C ALA A 420 -15.74 10.79 34.15
N PRO A 421 -16.85 11.42 33.68
CA PRO A 421 -16.82 12.45 32.62
C PRO A 421 -16.04 13.74 32.94
N ASN A 422 -15.67 13.94 34.22
CA ASN A 422 -14.91 15.11 34.66
C ASN A 422 -13.39 14.90 34.56
N LEU A 423 -12.92 13.68 34.27
CA LEU A 423 -11.50 13.41 34.08
C LEU A 423 -11.02 14.03 32.77
N LYS A 424 -9.87 14.71 32.84
CA LYS A 424 -9.16 15.18 31.66
C LYS A 424 -8.21 14.08 31.19
N ILE A 425 -8.53 13.47 30.06
CA ILE A 425 -7.84 12.29 29.53
C ILE A 425 -7.15 12.64 28.21
N ALA A 426 -5.89 12.23 28.07
CA ALA A 426 -5.16 12.28 26.80
C ALA A 426 -4.78 10.88 26.32
N VAL A 427 -4.94 10.61 25.03
CA VAL A 427 -4.38 9.44 24.35
C VAL A 427 -3.23 9.91 23.44
N VAL A 428 -2.03 9.37 23.65
CA VAL A 428 -0.84 9.69 22.86
C VAL A 428 -0.61 8.60 21.81
N GLU A 429 -0.67 8.95 20.53
CA GLU A 429 -0.45 8.02 19.41
C GLU A 429 0.67 8.50 18.50
N LYS A 430 1.65 7.62 18.26
CA LYS A 430 2.85 7.92 17.47
C LYS A 430 2.60 7.86 15.97
N ASP A 431 1.61 7.12 15.52
CA ASP A 431 1.29 6.90 14.11
C ASP A 431 -0.21 7.16 13.85
N PRO A 432 -0.58 8.38 13.41
CA PRO A 432 -1.99 8.71 13.16
C PRO A 432 -2.59 7.96 11.97
N CYS A 433 -1.77 7.35 11.10
CA CYS A 433 -2.27 6.52 9.99
C CYS A 433 -2.39 5.03 10.36
N TYR A 434 -1.92 4.63 11.56
CA TYR A 434 -1.97 3.26 12.07
C TYR A 434 -1.35 2.22 11.13
N LYS A 435 -0.38 2.61 10.29
CA LYS A 435 0.25 1.74 9.28
C LYS A 435 0.78 0.45 9.90
N TYR A 436 1.38 0.56 11.07
CA TYR A 436 2.03 -0.56 11.78
C TYR A 436 1.25 -1.02 13.02
N ALA A 437 -0.01 -0.61 13.18
CA ALA A 437 -0.81 -0.98 14.34
C ALA A 437 -1.29 -2.44 14.21
N SER A 438 -0.97 -3.27 15.21
CA SER A 438 -1.36 -4.69 15.25
C SER A 438 -2.85 -4.94 15.03
N ALA A 439 -3.71 -4.05 15.58
CA ALA A 439 -5.16 -4.15 15.42
C ALA A 439 -5.58 -4.12 13.94
N ILE A 440 -5.01 -3.22 13.14
CA ILE A 440 -5.40 -3.00 11.73
C ILE A 440 -4.83 -4.07 10.81
N LEU A 441 -3.67 -4.61 11.16
CA LEU A 441 -2.99 -5.66 10.40
C LEU A 441 -3.50 -7.08 10.79
N SER A 442 -4.46 -7.16 11.70
CA SER A 442 -5.05 -8.42 12.19
C SER A 442 -5.97 -9.08 11.15
N ALA A 443 -6.15 -10.39 11.26
CA ALA A 443 -7.20 -11.13 10.59
C ALA A 443 -8.61 -10.81 11.13
N GLY A 444 -8.77 -10.00 12.19
CA GLY A 444 -10.06 -9.53 12.68
C GLY A 444 -10.93 -10.60 13.36
N GLY A 445 -10.33 -11.72 13.77
CA GLY A 445 -11.05 -12.84 14.37
C GLY A 445 -11.61 -12.57 15.77
N ILE A 446 -12.75 -13.19 16.08
CA ILE A 446 -13.39 -13.20 17.40
C ILE A 446 -13.93 -14.59 17.72
N ARG A 447 -13.57 -15.10 18.90
CA ARG A 447 -13.81 -16.47 19.35
C ARG A 447 -13.97 -16.54 20.86
N HIS A 448 -14.60 -17.61 21.33
CA HIS A 448 -14.74 -17.90 22.77
C HIS A 448 -13.99 -19.19 23.17
N GLN A 449 -13.17 -19.71 22.26
CA GLN A 449 -12.51 -21.00 22.37
C GLN A 449 -11.14 -20.90 23.08
N PHE A 450 -11.15 -20.40 24.32
CA PHE A 450 -9.97 -20.32 25.19
C PHE A 450 -9.98 -21.43 26.24
N SER A 451 -8.89 -21.62 26.95
CA SER A 451 -8.72 -22.60 28.02
C SER A 451 -9.01 -22.02 29.40
N GLU A 452 -8.84 -20.71 29.57
CA GLU A 452 -9.02 -20.02 30.85
C GLU A 452 -10.32 -19.22 30.89
N THR A 453 -10.98 -19.24 32.05
CA THR A 453 -12.33 -18.66 32.23
C THR A 453 -12.33 -17.16 31.94
N GLU A 454 -11.32 -16.46 32.41
CA GLU A 454 -11.19 -15.00 32.31
C GLU A 454 -11.05 -14.57 30.84
N ASN A 455 -10.33 -15.33 30.02
CA ASN A 455 -10.23 -15.08 28.57
C ASN A 455 -11.57 -15.28 27.86
N ILE A 456 -12.34 -16.29 28.26
CA ILE A 456 -13.66 -16.57 27.70
C ILE A 456 -14.63 -15.44 28.09
N GLU A 457 -14.66 -15.03 29.36
CA GLU A 457 -15.49 -13.93 29.85
C GLU A 457 -15.17 -12.60 29.15
N MET A 458 -13.89 -12.27 28.99
CA MET A 458 -13.48 -11.06 28.27
C MET A 458 -13.92 -11.08 26.80
N SER A 459 -13.84 -12.24 26.13
CA SER A 459 -14.29 -12.35 24.75
C SER A 459 -15.82 -12.38 24.61
N LEU A 460 -16.55 -12.93 25.59
CA LEU A 460 -18.02 -12.83 25.64
C LEU A 460 -18.46 -11.37 25.78
N TYR A 461 -17.82 -10.62 26.69
CA TYR A 461 -18.03 -9.18 26.82
C TYR A 461 -17.67 -8.43 25.53
N GLY A 462 -16.55 -8.80 24.90
CA GLY A 462 -16.12 -8.25 23.61
C GLY A 462 -17.19 -8.43 22.52
N THR A 463 -17.78 -9.63 22.39
CA THR A 463 -18.85 -9.86 21.42
C THR A 463 -20.11 -9.07 21.77
N GLU A 464 -20.53 -9.05 23.02
CA GLU A 464 -21.70 -8.25 23.45
C GLU A 464 -21.49 -6.77 23.11
N PHE A 465 -20.28 -6.25 23.35
CA PHE A 465 -19.92 -4.89 23.01
C PHE A 465 -20.04 -4.60 21.51
N LEU A 466 -19.51 -5.50 20.67
CA LEU A 466 -19.55 -5.37 19.21
C LEU A 466 -20.96 -5.50 18.65
N ARG A 467 -21.81 -6.39 19.19
CA ARG A 467 -23.23 -6.46 18.80
C ARG A 467 -23.97 -5.16 19.07
N ASN A 468 -23.60 -4.48 20.14
CA ASN A 468 -24.21 -3.23 20.55
C ASN A 468 -23.42 -2.01 20.06
N ILE A 469 -22.49 -2.16 19.11
CA ILE A 469 -21.60 -1.08 18.68
C ILE A 469 -22.34 0.15 18.15
N GLY A 470 -23.43 -0.06 17.43
CA GLY A 470 -24.27 1.01 16.91
C GLY A 470 -24.94 1.85 17.99
N THR A 471 -25.02 1.33 19.22
CA THR A 471 -25.48 2.06 20.41
C THR A 471 -24.30 2.57 21.23
N ASN A 472 -23.37 1.67 21.59
CA ASN A 472 -22.22 1.96 22.47
C ASN A 472 -21.32 3.07 21.91
N MET A 473 -21.13 3.08 20.58
CA MET A 473 -20.19 3.97 19.89
C MET A 473 -20.87 5.02 19.01
N LYS A 474 -22.18 5.24 19.17
CA LYS A 474 -22.88 6.31 18.46
C LYS A 474 -22.40 7.69 18.92
N VAL A 475 -22.14 8.57 17.97
CA VAL A 475 -21.83 9.99 18.19
C VAL A 475 -22.98 10.83 17.63
N ASN A 476 -23.40 11.86 18.38
CA ASN A 476 -24.48 12.75 17.94
C ASN A 476 -24.12 13.44 16.62
N GLY A 477 -25.06 13.48 15.68
CA GLY A 477 -24.83 14.06 14.34
C GLY A 477 -24.09 13.15 13.35
N HIS A 478 -23.77 11.91 13.74
CA HIS A 478 -23.15 10.90 12.87
C HIS A 478 -24.01 9.62 12.83
N ASP A 479 -23.90 8.87 11.73
CA ASP A 479 -24.50 7.55 11.62
C ASP A 479 -23.90 6.58 12.65
N ALA A 480 -24.69 5.58 13.04
CA ALA A 480 -24.21 4.51 13.91
C ALA A 480 -23.08 3.75 13.21
N PRO A 481 -21.95 3.46 13.89
CA PRO A 481 -20.86 2.72 13.28
C PRO A 481 -21.28 1.28 12.97
N ASP A 482 -20.77 0.75 11.86
CA ASP A 482 -20.93 -0.65 11.46
C ASP A 482 -19.54 -1.25 11.24
N VAL A 483 -19.20 -2.27 12.03
CA VAL A 483 -17.92 -2.99 11.97
C VAL A 483 -17.97 -4.20 11.05
N GLN A 484 -19.04 -4.38 10.27
CA GLN A 484 -19.20 -5.50 9.36
C GLN A 484 -19.01 -6.84 10.07
N PHE A 485 -19.63 -7.01 11.25
CA PHE A 485 -19.50 -8.24 12.03
C PHE A 485 -20.10 -9.42 11.27
N VAL A 486 -19.26 -10.39 10.92
CA VAL A 486 -19.64 -11.63 10.26
C VAL A 486 -19.61 -12.77 11.26
N GLU A 487 -20.78 -13.27 11.62
CA GLU A 487 -20.96 -14.48 12.43
C GLU A 487 -20.72 -15.74 11.57
N GLY A 488 -19.47 -15.90 11.14
CA GLY A 488 -19.03 -16.94 10.22
C GLY A 488 -18.60 -18.24 10.90
N GLY A 489 -18.53 -18.27 12.24
CA GLY A 489 -18.00 -19.36 13.03
C GLY A 489 -16.47 -19.38 13.13
N TYR A 490 -15.95 -20.16 14.08
CA TYR A 490 -14.51 -20.31 14.36
C TYR A 490 -14.19 -21.77 14.70
N MET A 491 -13.21 -22.40 14.06
CA MET A 491 -12.96 -23.83 14.15
C MET A 491 -11.50 -24.12 14.44
N PHE A 492 -11.23 -24.87 15.52
CA PHE A 492 -9.92 -25.46 15.78
C PHE A 492 -9.96 -26.95 15.45
N LEU A 493 -8.93 -27.41 14.74
CA LEU A 493 -8.67 -28.82 14.49
C LEU A 493 -7.59 -29.30 15.46
N ALA A 494 -7.75 -30.50 16.01
CA ALA A 494 -6.73 -31.18 16.80
C ALA A 494 -6.39 -32.52 16.17
N SER A 495 -5.09 -32.83 16.13
CA SER A 495 -4.56 -34.17 15.92
C SER A 495 -4.82 -35.03 17.17
N GLU A 496 -4.40 -36.30 17.12
CA GLU A 496 -4.47 -37.20 18.27
C GLU A 496 -3.80 -36.60 19.53
N GLU A 497 -2.65 -35.95 19.36
CA GLU A 497 -1.89 -35.34 20.47
C GLU A 497 -2.63 -34.16 21.13
N GLY A 498 -3.38 -33.37 20.34
CA GLY A 498 -4.10 -32.20 20.83
C GLY A 498 -5.52 -32.48 21.32
N ALA A 499 -6.05 -33.69 21.08
CA ALA A 499 -7.47 -33.99 21.26
C ALA A 499 -7.92 -33.89 22.73
N ASP A 500 -7.09 -34.33 23.68
CA ASP A 500 -7.42 -34.29 25.12
C ASP A 500 -7.44 -32.85 25.66
N ILE A 501 -6.49 -32.01 25.22
CA ILE A 501 -6.46 -30.58 25.55
C ILE A 501 -7.72 -29.90 25.01
N LEU A 502 -8.07 -30.15 23.74
CA LEU A 502 -9.25 -29.57 23.10
C LEU A 502 -10.56 -30.01 23.81
N LYS A 503 -10.67 -31.26 24.24
CA LYS A 503 -11.81 -31.76 25.04
C LYS A 503 -11.88 -31.12 26.43
N LYS A 504 -10.75 -30.93 27.10
CA LYS A 504 -10.69 -30.22 28.40
C LYS A 504 -11.13 -28.76 28.23
N ASN A 505 -10.61 -28.08 27.21
CA ASN A 505 -10.97 -26.70 26.91
C ASN A 505 -12.47 -26.58 26.59
N TYR A 506 -13.04 -27.51 25.83
CA TYR A 506 -14.49 -27.57 25.57
C TYR A 506 -15.33 -27.55 26.85
N ILE A 507 -14.93 -28.28 27.90
CA ILE A 507 -15.66 -28.32 29.17
C ILE A 507 -15.66 -26.93 29.83
N THR A 508 -14.49 -26.28 29.93
CA THR A 508 -14.39 -24.91 30.46
C THR A 508 -15.23 -23.94 29.63
N GLN A 509 -15.10 -23.98 28.30
CA GLN A 509 -15.83 -23.13 27.38
C GLN A 509 -17.35 -23.23 27.56
N LYS A 510 -17.89 -24.46 27.61
CA LYS A 510 -19.32 -24.68 27.85
C LYS A 510 -19.74 -24.17 29.24
N ALA A 511 -18.92 -24.39 30.27
CA ALA A 511 -19.22 -23.95 31.63
C ALA A 511 -19.25 -22.42 31.77
N THR A 512 -18.37 -21.71 31.06
CA THR A 512 -18.31 -20.24 31.06
C THR A 512 -19.32 -19.60 30.09
N GLY A 513 -20.01 -20.38 29.26
CA GLY A 513 -21.13 -19.92 28.43
C GLY A 513 -20.83 -19.76 26.94
N ALA A 514 -19.68 -20.22 26.45
CA ALA A 514 -19.36 -20.21 25.03
C ALA A 514 -20.28 -21.16 24.23
N ASP A 515 -20.70 -20.71 23.04
CA ASP A 515 -21.47 -21.54 22.10
C ASP A 515 -20.52 -22.34 21.19
N VAL A 516 -20.13 -23.52 21.67
CA VAL A 516 -19.19 -24.42 20.99
C VAL A 516 -19.75 -25.83 20.83
N GLN A 517 -19.33 -26.50 19.77
CA GLN A 517 -19.68 -27.87 19.44
C GLN A 517 -18.42 -28.70 19.12
N LEU A 518 -18.32 -29.88 19.74
CA LEU A 518 -17.33 -30.89 19.36
C LEU A 518 -17.81 -31.67 18.13
N LEU A 519 -16.91 -31.87 17.18
CA LEU A 519 -17.14 -32.64 15.96
C LEU A 519 -16.03 -33.69 15.83
N ASP A 520 -16.42 -34.97 15.82
CA ASP A 520 -15.51 -36.04 15.38
C ASP A 520 -15.30 -35.95 13.86
N PRO A 521 -14.37 -36.73 13.26
CA PRO A 521 -14.07 -36.62 11.83
C PRO A 521 -15.27 -36.92 10.92
N VAL A 522 -16.20 -37.76 11.37
CA VAL A 522 -17.41 -38.12 10.62
C VAL A 522 -18.40 -36.95 10.62
N ALA A 523 -18.63 -36.35 11.79
CA ALA A 523 -19.49 -35.17 11.96
C ALA A 523 -18.90 -33.94 11.26
N LEU A 524 -17.57 -33.77 11.30
CA LEU A 524 -16.83 -32.72 10.60
C LEU A 524 -17.06 -32.80 9.09
N LYS A 525 -16.80 -33.96 8.47
CA LYS A 525 -17.05 -34.16 7.02
C LYS A 525 -18.52 -34.05 6.65
N LYS A 526 -19.42 -34.48 7.53
CA LYS A 526 -20.86 -34.33 7.30
C LYS A 526 -21.27 -32.85 7.26
N ARG A 527 -20.70 -32.02 8.12
CA ARG A 527 -21.00 -30.58 8.20
C ARG A 527 -20.29 -29.77 7.12
N PHE A 528 -19.04 -30.11 6.83
CA PHE A 528 -18.20 -29.43 5.86
C PHE A 528 -17.67 -30.44 4.82
N PRO A 529 -18.45 -30.79 3.78
CA PRO A 529 -18.05 -31.82 2.82
C PRO A 529 -16.75 -31.51 2.06
N TRP A 530 -16.36 -30.24 1.98
CA TRP A 530 -15.14 -29.78 1.32
C TRP A 530 -13.86 -30.07 2.13
N ILE A 531 -13.96 -30.39 3.44
CA ILE A 531 -12.77 -30.54 4.28
C ILE A 531 -12.19 -31.95 4.23
N ASN A 532 -10.88 -32.04 4.07
CA ASN A 532 -10.14 -33.25 4.35
C ASN A 532 -9.85 -33.36 5.86
N ALA A 533 -10.45 -34.37 6.51
CA ALA A 533 -10.28 -34.64 7.93
C ALA A 533 -9.15 -35.65 8.24
N GLU A 534 -8.30 -35.98 7.28
CA GLU A 534 -7.11 -36.81 7.53
C GLU A 534 -6.17 -36.15 8.54
N GLY A 535 -5.72 -36.89 9.55
CA GLY A 535 -4.89 -36.36 10.64
C GLY A 535 -5.64 -35.50 11.66
N VAL A 536 -6.97 -35.36 11.54
CA VAL A 536 -7.82 -34.69 12.53
C VAL A 536 -8.49 -35.75 13.39
N GLU A 537 -8.27 -35.72 14.70
CA GLU A 537 -8.94 -36.59 15.69
C GLU A 537 -10.22 -35.92 16.22
N GLN A 538 -10.15 -34.61 16.46
CA GLN A 538 -11.28 -33.85 17.01
C GLN A 538 -11.25 -32.42 16.47
N ALA A 539 -12.42 -31.86 16.16
CA ALA A 539 -12.58 -30.44 15.91
C ALA A 539 -13.52 -29.82 16.95
N ILE A 540 -13.31 -28.54 17.24
CA ILE A 540 -14.26 -27.71 18.00
C ILE A 540 -14.68 -26.52 17.14
N LEU A 541 -15.99 -26.35 16.98
CA LEU A 541 -16.59 -25.28 16.21
C LEU A 541 -17.37 -24.34 17.12
N GLY A 542 -16.96 -23.08 17.13
CA GLY A 542 -17.67 -21.94 17.67
C GLY A 542 -18.73 -21.49 16.67
N MET A 543 -19.96 -21.35 17.15
CA MET A 543 -21.13 -21.09 16.32
C MET A 543 -21.58 -19.64 16.50
N LYS A 544 -22.57 -19.42 17.37
CA LYS A 544 -23.09 -18.08 17.63
C LYS A 544 -21.98 -17.19 18.17
N ASP A 545 -22.05 -15.90 17.82
CA ASP A 545 -21.21 -14.84 18.42
C ASP A 545 -19.70 -14.95 18.07
N GLN A 546 -19.34 -15.77 17.09
CA GLN A 546 -17.96 -16.06 16.71
C GLN A 546 -17.76 -15.94 15.19
N GLY A 547 -16.59 -15.48 14.77
CA GLY A 547 -16.29 -15.17 13.38
C GLY A 547 -15.24 -14.07 13.24
N TRP A 548 -15.56 -13.00 12.51
CA TRP A 548 -14.65 -11.86 12.32
C TRP A 548 -15.40 -10.55 12.07
N PHE A 549 -14.68 -9.43 12.20
CA PHE A 549 -15.18 -8.08 11.95
C PHE A 549 -14.05 -7.18 11.42
N ASP A 550 -14.41 -6.00 10.94
CA ASP A 550 -13.48 -5.00 10.41
C ASP A 550 -12.74 -4.29 11.58
N PRO A 551 -11.41 -4.52 11.75
CA PRO A 551 -10.65 -3.91 12.84
C PRO A 551 -10.48 -2.39 12.68
N TRP A 552 -10.45 -1.89 11.44
CA TRP A 552 -10.31 -0.48 11.14
C TRP A 552 -11.58 0.29 11.47
N ALA A 553 -12.74 -0.24 11.10
CA ALA A 553 -14.03 0.32 11.49
C ALA A 553 -14.17 0.37 13.02
N PHE A 554 -13.75 -0.70 13.71
CA PHE A 554 -13.81 -0.76 15.18
C PHE A 554 -12.89 0.27 15.85
N LEU A 555 -11.61 0.35 15.44
CA LEU A 555 -10.67 1.36 15.97
C LEU A 555 -11.19 2.78 15.76
N ASN A 556 -11.72 3.09 14.58
CA ASN A 556 -12.26 4.41 14.30
C ASN A 556 -13.51 4.73 15.11
N ALA A 557 -14.39 3.74 15.33
CA ALA A 557 -15.55 3.91 16.19
C ALA A 557 -15.14 4.24 17.63
N MET A 558 -14.17 3.48 18.17
CA MET A 558 -13.54 3.73 19.48
C MET A 558 -12.95 5.14 19.57
N LYS A 559 -12.05 5.51 18.64
CA LYS A 559 -11.41 6.82 18.59
C LYS A 559 -12.44 7.96 18.56
N ARG A 560 -13.39 7.91 17.62
CA ARG A 560 -14.41 8.94 17.45
C ARG A 560 -15.29 9.08 18.68
N LYS A 561 -15.71 7.96 19.27
CA LYS A 561 -16.54 7.98 20.47
C LYS A 561 -15.77 8.59 21.64
N SER A 562 -14.53 8.17 21.89
CA SER A 562 -13.69 8.75 22.96
C SER A 562 -13.49 10.25 22.79
N VAL A 563 -13.16 10.71 21.57
CA VAL A 563 -13.01 12.15 21.28
C VAL A 563 -14.32 12.90 21.53
N SER A 564 -15.48 12.34 21.15
CA SER A 564 -16.78 12.97 21.42
C SER A 564 -17.12 13.10 22.91
N LEU A 565 -16.45 12.32 23.77
CA LEU A 565 -16.57 12.38 25.23
C LEU A 565 -15.55 13.33 25.88
N GLY A 566 -14.75 14.05 25.08
CA GLY A 566 -13.76 15.02 25.59
C GLY A 566 -12.36 14.44 25.81
N VAL A 567 -12.05 13.26 25.26
CA VAL A 567 -10.69 12.72 25.27
C VAL A 567 -9.84 13.45 24.23
N ASP A 568 -8.73 14.03 24.68
CA ASP A 568 -7.75 14.68 23.80
C ASP A 568 -6.85 13.62 23.12
N VAL A 569 -6.52 13.83 21.85
CA VAL A 569 -5.60 12.95 21.09
C VAL A 569 -4.34 13.74 20.78
N LEU A 570 -3.21 13.28 21.30
CA LEU A 570 -1.90 13.90 21.12
C LEU A 570 -1.09 13.09 20.10
N GLU A 571 -0.76 13.70 18.97
CA GLU A 571 0.08 13.06 17.95
C GLU A 571 1.56 13.13 18.33
N GLY A 572 2.13 12.01 18.74
CA GLY A 572 3.52 11.93 19.14
C GLY A 572 3.88 10.60 19.80
N GLU A 573 5.17 10.41 20.03
CA GLU A 573 5.68 9.21 20.68
C GLU A 573 6.08 9.52 22.13
N VAL A 574 5.56 8.76 23.09
CA VAL A 574 6.06 8.84 24.48
C VAL A 574 7.48 8.27 24.53
N LYS A 575 8.45 9.07 24.97
CA LYS A 575 9.88 8.68 24.98
C LYS A 575 10.41 8.34 26.35
N HIS A 576 10.09 9.15 27.36
CA HIS A 576 10.55 8.96 28.73
C HIS A 576 9.64 9.68 29.73
N PHE A 577 9.92 9.48 31.01
CA PHE A 577 9.15 10.00 32.12
C PHE A 577 10.07 10.74 33.11
N ASP A 578 9.60 11.87 33.65
CA ASP A 578 10.20 12.43 34.87
C ASP A 578 9.57 11.73 36.07
N LEU A 579 10.40 11.09 36.87
CA LEU A 579 9.97 10.41 38.09
C LEU A 579 10.16 11.33 39.30
N GLY A 580 9.09 11.45 40.08
CA GLY A 580 9.06 12.16 41.35
C GLY A 580 9.44 11.29 42.55
N GLY A 581 9.00 11.74 43.73
CA GLY A 581 9.12 10.94 44.95
C GLY A 581 8.41 9.59 44.83
N GLN A 582 9.02 8.53 45.38
CA GLN A 582 8.47 7.16 45.33
C GLN A 582 8.24 6.59 43.92
N ASN A 583 9.05 7.03 42.94
CA ASN A 583 8.98 6.60 41.53
C ASN A 583 7.65 6.92 40.83
N GLN A 584 6.84 7.84 41.34
CA GLN A 584 5.63 8.29 40.64
C GLN A 584 6.01 9.04 39.35
N ILE A 585 5.28 8.83 38.27
CA ILE A 585 5.46 9.62 37.05
C ILE A 585 4.82 11.00 37.26
N GLU A 586 5.61 12.07 37.16
CA GLU A 586 5.11 13.45 37.27
C GLU A 586 4.94 14.11 35.90
N LYS A 587 5.77 13.72 34.93
CA LYS A 587 5.76 14.25 33.57
C LYS A 587 6.00 13.15 32.53
N VAL A 588 5.26 13.22 31.43
CA VAL A 588 5.37 12.37 30.25
C VAL A 588 5.95 13.21 29.12
N HIS A 589 7.09 12.80 28.57
CA HIS A 589 7.73 13.49 27.44
C HIS A 589 7.29 12.88 26.12
N ILE A 590 6.85 13.75 25.21
CA ILE A 590 6.23 13.39 23.93
C ILE A 590 7.07 13.98 22.80
N GLU A 591 7.61 13.12 21.95
CA GLU A 591 8.19 13.53 20.68
C GLU A 591 7.07 13.76 19.67
N ALA A 592 6.67 15.02 19.51
CA ALA A 592 5.63 15.40 18.55
C ALA A 592 6.10 15.21 17.10
N LYS A 593 5.21 14.71 16.24
CA LYS A 593 5.46 14.67 14.79
C LYS A 593 4.98 15.96 14.12
N ASN A 594 5.70 16.41 13.09
CA ASN A 594 5.35 17.60 12.30
C ASN A 594 4.13 17.33 11.41
N SER A 595 2.93 17.24 12.00
CA SER A 595 1.65 17.10 11.31
C SER A 595 0.90 18.44 11.29
N PRO A 596 0.54 19.01 10.12
CA PRO A 596 -0.16 20.30 10.01
C PRO A 596 -1.55 20.33 10.70
N GLU A 597 -2.13 19.17 11.00
CA GLU A 597 -3.54 19.03 11.42
C GLU A 597 -3.77 19.29 12.92
N CYS A 598 -2.72 19.37 13.74
CA CYS A 598 -2.80 19.51 15.20
C CYS A 598 -1.85 20.60 15.76
N GLU A 599 -1.66 21.74 15.08
CA GLU A 599 -0.73 22.81 15.54
C GLU A 599 -1.00 23.28 16.99
N ASP A 600 -2.26 23.33 17.41
CA ASP A 600 -2.67 23.85 18.72
C ASP A 600 -2.56 22.84 19.88
N MET A 601 -2.20 21.57 19.62
CA MET A 601 -2.04 20.52 20.64
C MET A 601 -0.66 19.85 20.63
N ARG A 602 0.37 20.55 20.15
CA ARG A 602 1.76 20.06 20.16
C ARG A 602 2.43 20.33 21.50
N PHE A 603 2.28 19.38 22.41
CA PHE A 603 3.02 19.40 23.67
C PHE A 603 4.26 18.52 23.56
N HIS A 604 5.43 19.08 23.89
CA HIS A 604 6.67 18.31 24.02
C HIS A 604 6.69 17.50 25.34
N SER A 605 5.84 17.87 26.29
CA SER A 605 5.61 17.13 27.52
C SER A 605 4.26 17.50 28.15
N VAL A 606 3.69 16.58 28.91
CA VAL A 606 2.46 16.79 29.69
C VAL A 606 2.66 16.26 31.11
N ARG A 607 1.95 16.84 32.08
CA ARG A 607 1.89 16.29 33.43
C ARG A 607 0.74 15.28 33.52
N ALA A 608 0.94 14.21 34.27
CA ALA A 608 -0.04 13.14 34.40
C ALA A 608 -0.32 12.82 35.87
N GLY A 609 -1.60 12.59 36.22
CA GLY A 609 -1.96 11.93 37.48
C GLY A 609 -1.72 10.42 37.40
N VAL A 610 -2.21 9.82 36.33
CA VAL A 610 -2.10 8.39 35.99
C VAL A 610 -1.53 8.24 34.58
N VAL A 611 -0.72 7.21 34.37
CA VAL A 611 -0.26 6.79 33.05
C VAL A 611 -0.73 5.36 32.77
N VAL A 612 -1.24 5.10 31.57
CA VAL A 612 -1.60 3.75 31.11
C VAL A 612 -0.67 3.35 29.96
N ASN A 613 0.08 2.27 30.13
CA ASN A 613 0.92 1.68 29.10
C ASN A 613 0.08 0.71 28.23
N ALA A 614 -0.50 1.27 27.17
CA ALA A 614 -1.25 0.57 26.13
C ALA A 614 -0.46 0.48 24.81
N ALA A 615 0.87 0.49 24.89
CA ALA A 615 1.77 0.58 23.73
C ALA A 615 2.05 -0.76 23.03
N GLY A 616 1.28 -1.82 23.31
CA GLY A 616 1.39 -3.13 22.66
C GLY A 616 2.83 -3.67 22.64
N CYS A 617 3.36 -3.94 21.44
CA CYS A 617 4.72 -4.45 21.23
C CYS A 617 5.82 -3.54 21.80
N TRP A 618 5.51 -2.26 22.03
CA TRP A 618 6.45 -1.26 22.51
C TRP A 618 6.31 -1.00 24.02
N SER A 619 5.44 -1.74 24.72
CA SER A 619 5.25 -1.59 26.16
C SER A 619 6.53 -1.83 26.95
N SER A 620 7.40 -2.77 26.52
CA SER A 620 8.72 -3.02 27.11
C SER A 620 9.62 -1.77 27.07
N LYS A 621 9.65 -1.06 25.93
CA LYS A 621 10.47 0.15 25.77
C LYS A 621 10.03 1.28 26.69
N LEU A 622 8.72 1.41 26.94
CA LEU A 622 8.21 2.39 27.91
C LEU A 622 8.55 2.02 29.35
N LEU A 623 8.56 0.73 29.68
CA LEU A 623 8.94 0.25 31.00
C LEU A 623 10.44 0.41 31.27
N GLU A 624 11.30 0.24 30.26
CA GLU A 624 12.73 0.53 30.35
C GLU A 624 12.99 1.99 30.75
N ALA A 625 12.17 2.93 30.26
CA ALA A 625 12.26 4.34 30.67
C ALA A 625 11.89 4.59 32.15
N CYS A 626 11.22 3.64 32.80
CA CYS A 626 10.94 3.64 34.24
C CYS A 626 11.94 2.78 35.04
N GLY A 627 13.03 2.29 34.41
CA GLY A 627 14.04 1.45 35.06
C GLY A 627 13.65 -0.03 35.19
N VAL A 628 12.61 -0.47 34.48
CA VAL A 628 12.17 -1.88 34.46
C VAL A 628 12.72 -2.55 33.22
N PHE A 629 13.64 -3.48 33.42
CA PHE A 629 14.29 -4.25 32.37
C PHE A 629 13.73 -5.68 32.35
N ASP A 630 13.88 -6.38 31.22
CA ASP A 630 13.49 -7.79 31.07
C ASP A 630 11.96 -8.07 31.16
N TYR A 631 11.17 -7.24 30.48
CA TYR A 631 9.72 -7.44 30.34
C TYR A 631 9.40 -8.48 29.24
N PRO A 632 8.47 -9.44 29.47
CA PRO A 632 8.27 -10.60 28.58
C PRO A 632 7.46 -10.27 27.32
N ILE A 633 7.09 -9.01 27.09
CA ILE A 633 6.31 -8.63 25.91
C ILE A 633 7.25 -8.32 24.76
N LYS A 634 7.16 -9.13 23.70
CA LYS A 634 8.01 -9.05 22.51
C LYS A 634 7.17 -8.97 21.23
N PRO A 635 7.60 -8.20 20.22
CA PRO A 635 6.97 -8.24 18.91
C PRO A 635 7.23 -9.59 18.22
N ARG A 636 6.17 -10.28 17.76
CA ARG A 636 6.29 -11.47 16.91
C ARG A 636 5.64 -11.23 15.57
N LYS A 637 6.38 -11.38 14.48
CA LYS A 637 5.89 -11.09 13.13
C LYS A 637 4.89 -12.14 12.70
N ARG A 638 3.79 -11.70 12.08
CA ARG A 638 2.78 -12.55 11.45
C ARG A 638 2.51 -12.03 10.06
N SER A 639 2.69 -12.90 9.07
CA SER A 639 2.39 -12.61 7.67
C SER A 639 1.02 -13.17 7.31
N VAL A 640 0.23 -12.38 6.58
CA VAL A 640 -1.11 -12.71 6.13
C VAL A 640 -1.15 -12.60 4.61
N PHE A 641 -1.76 -13.59 3.97
CA PHE A 641 -1.86 -13.72 2.52
C PHE A 641 -3.32 -13.75 2.11
N ALA A 642 -3.68 -12.97 1.09
CA ALA A 642 -4.99 -12.96 0.48
C ALA A 642 -4.98 -13.79 -0.80
N PHE A 643 -6.04 -14.55 -1.04
CA PHE A 643 -6.22 -15.33 -2.26
C PHE A 643 -7.70 -15.46 -2.63
N HIS A 644 -7.98 -16.09 -3.77
CA HIS A 644 -9.33 -16.27 -4.29
C HIS A 644 -9.59 -17.73 -4.65
N CYS A 645 -10.79 -18.21 -4.31
CA CYS A 645 -11.32 -19.52 -4.68
C CYS A 645 -12.78 -19.38 -5.15
N ASP A 646 -13.02 -19.66 -6.44
CA ASP A 646 -14.33 -19.53 -7.08
C ASP A 646 -15.36 -20.59 -6.66
N THR A 647 -14.95 -21.59 -5.88
CA THR A 647 -15.79 -22.76 -5.59
C THR A 647 -16.84 -22.43 -4.53
N GLU A 648 -18.08 -22.19 -4.97
CA GLU A 648 -19.17 -21.68 -4.10
C GLU A 648 -19.39 -22.50 -2.83
N GLU A 649 -19.32 -23.84 -2.89
CA GLU A 649 -19.54 -24.71 -1.72
C GLU A 649 -18.56 -24.46 -0.57
N VAL A 650 -17.38 -23.88 -0.86
CA VAL A 650 -16.38 -23.55 0.17
C VAL A 650 -16.72 -22.23 0.86
N TRP A 651 -17.35 -21.27 0.17
CA TRP A 651 -17.53 -19.91 0.70
C TRP A 651 -18.98 -19.45 0.90
N LYS A 652 -19.97 -20.22 0.44
CA LYS A 652 -21.40 -19.85 0.41
C LYS A 652 -22.26 -20.99 0.95
N GLY A 653 -23.35 -20.62 1.65
CA GLY A 653 -24.31 -21.57 2.23
C GLY A 653 -23.94 -22.04 3.64
N ASP A 654 -24.68 -23.03 4.15
CA ASP A 654 -24.56 -23.50 5.54
C ASP A 654 -23.22 -24.18 5.85
N ALA A 655 -22.55 -24.71 4.82
CA ALA A 655 -21.23 -25.29 4.90
C ALA A 655 -20.12 -24.27 4.58
N ALA A 656 -20.41 -22.98 4.48
CA ALA A 656 -19.39 -21.99 4.18
C ALA A 656 -18.27 -21.99 5.24
N THR A 657 -17.04 -21.82 4.78
CA THR A 657 -15.82 -21.92 5.60
C THR A 657 -15.85 -20.98 6.81
N PRO A 658 -15.78 -21.49 8.05
CA PRO A 658 -15.55 -20.65 9.23
C PRO A 658 -14.11 -20.12 9.24
N LEU A 659 -13.70 -19.37 10.26
CA LEU A 659 -12.26 -19.19 10.48
C LEU A 659 -11.68 -20.50 11.00
N VAL A 660 -10.88 -21.17 10.18
CA VAL A 660 -10.28 -22.47 10.51
C VAL A 660 -8.85 -22.27 10.98
N VAL A 661 -8.49 -22.92 12.09
CA VAL A 661 -7.13 -23.07 12.59
C VAL A 661 -6.79 -24.55 12.56
N ASP A 662 -5.76 -24.88 11.81
CA ASP A 662 -5.26 -26.24 11.65
C ASP A 662 -4.32 -26.62 12.81
N THR A 663 -3.98 -27.90 12.90
CA THR A 663 -3.20 -28.50 14.00
C THR A 663 -1.77 -27.98 14.12
N ASN A 664 -1.29 -27.18 13.16
CA ASN A 664 0.07 -26.66 13.06
C ASN A 664 0.14 -25.12 13.09
N GLY A 665 -0.96 -24.46 13.53
CA GLY A 665 -1.04 -23.00 13.64
C GLY A 665 -1.34 -22.26 12.32
N VAL A 666 -1.51 -22.98 11.19
CA VAL A 666 -1.99 -22.37 9.94
C VAL A 666 -3.48 -22.07 10.07
N TYR A 667 -3.89 -20.88 9.65
CA TYR A 667 -5.30 -20.50 9.66
C TYR A 667 -5.76 -19.91 8.34
N PHE A 668 -7.05 -19.99 8.07
CA PHE A 668 -7.69 -19.34 6.93
C PHE A 668 -9.15 -18.97 7.22
N ARG A 669 -9.63 -17.90 6.59
CA ARG A 669 -11.06 -17.51 6.58
C ARG A 669 -11.46 -16.80 5.31
N ARG A 670 -12.78 -16.73 5.10
CA ARG A 670 -13.40 -15.88 4.08
C ARG A 670 -13.18 -14.40 4.40
N GLU A 671 -13.03 -13.58 3.38
CA GLU A 671 -12.85 -12.11 3.45
C GLU A 671 -13.87 -11.43 2.51
N GLY A 672 -14.92 -10.84 3.07
CA GLY A 672 -16.02 -10.27 2.28
C GLY A 672 -16.82 -11.34 1.52
N SER A 673 -17.27 -11.00 0.31
CA SER A 673 -18.09 -11.87 -0.55
C SER A 673 -17.35 -12.30 -1.82
N GLY A 674 -17.87 -13.34 -2.49
CA GLY A 674 -17.36 -13.78 -3.80
C GLY A 674 -16.02 -14.50 -3.73
N GLY A 675 -15.88 -15.50 -2.85
CA GLY A 675 -14.75 -16.43 -2.88
C GLY A 675 -13.38 -15.87 -2.48
N ARG A 676 -13.32 -14.71 -1.84
CA ARG A 676 -12.08 -14.15 -1.30
C ARG A 676 -11.75 -14.75 0.07
N PHE A 677 -10.47 -15.03 0.29
CA PHE A 677 -9.96 -15.60 1.51
C PHE A 677 -8.69 -14.89 1.96
N ILE A 678 -8.41 -14.99 3.25
CA ILE A 678 -7.11 -14.67 3.84
C ILE A 678 -6.62 -15.87 4.65
N CYS A 679 -5.30 -16.04 4.72
CA CYS A 679 -4.65 -17.07 5.52
C CYS A 679 -3.35 -16.58 6.12
N GLY A 680 -2.89 -17.23 7.17
CA GLY A 680 -1.62 -16.95 7.81
C GLY A 680 -1.14 -18.14 8.64
N TRP A 681 -0.05 -17.94 9.37
CA TRP A 681 0.56 -18.97 10.18
C TRP A 681 1.13 -18.39 11.48
N SER A 682 0.88 -19.09 12.58
CA SER A 682 1.60 -18.95 13.85
C SER A 682 2.63 -20.07 13.98
N PRO A 683 3.94 -19.76 13.91
CA PRO A 683 4.98 -20.76 14.12
C PRO A 683 5.03 -21.25 15.57
N GLU A 684 5.58 -22.45 15.77
CA GLU A 684 5.94 -22.96 17.09
C GLU A 684 6.98 -22.06 17.78
N PRO A 685 7.01 -21.99 19.13
CA PRO A 685 7.87 -21.07 19.87
C PRO A 685 9.36 -21.11 19.50
N GLU A 686 9.89 -22.28 19.13
CA GLU A 686 11.30 -22.45 18.74
C GLU A 686 11.63 -21.79 17.39
N ASN A 687 10.61 -21.57 16.55
CA ASN A 687 10.72 -20.97 15.22
C ASN A 687 10.08 -19.57 15.15
N ASP A 688 9.52 -19.08 16.26
CA ASP A 688 8.93 -17.76 16.37
C ASP A 688 9.96 -16.79 16.95
N TYR A 689 10.52 -15.92 16.10
CA TYR A 689 11.62 -15.00 16.46
C TYR A 689 11.12 -13.59 16.80
N ASP A 690 11.86 -12.90 17.66
CA ASP A 690 11.53 -11.53 18.07
C ASP A 690 11.75 -10.58 16.90
N GLY A 691 10.73 -9.79 16.56
CA GLY A 691 10.86 -8.70 15.60
C GLY A 691 11.83 -7.64 16.11
N GLN A 692 12.66 -7.12 15.21
CA GLN A 692 13.70 -6.14 15.53
C GLN A 692 13.23 -4.71 15.19
N SER A 693 12.52 -4.53 14.07
CA SER A 693 11.99 -3.22 13.64
C SER A 693 10.69 -3.34 12.85
N THR A 694 9.93 -2.23 12.77
CA THR A 694 8.73 -2.15 11.93
C THR A 694 9.03 -2.21 10.44
N ASP A 695 10.28 -2.02 10.01
CA ASP A 695 10.66 -2.11 8.59
C ASP A 695 10.50 -3.53 8.06
N GLU A 696 10.63 -4.53 8.93
CA GLU A 696 10.40 -5.94 8.61
C GLU A 696 8.94 -6.22 8.23
N LEU A 697 7.99 -5.38 8.68
CA LEU A 697 6.57 -5.51 8.35
C LEU A 697 6.25 -5.09 6.91
N ASP A 698 7.13 -4.29 6.28
CA ASP A 698 6.97 -3.91 4.87
C ASP A 698 7.29 -5.09 3.91
N PHE A 699 7.80 -6.22 4.44
CA PHE A 699 8.16 -7.41 3.68
C PHE A 699 7.51 -8.68 4.26
N PRO A 700 6.30 -9.07 3.83
CA PRO A 700 5.68 -10.33 4.25
C PRO A 700 6.55 -11.55 3.88
N ASP A 701 6.54 -12.57 4.74
CA ASP A 701 7.39 -13.77 4.63
C ASP A 701 6.81 -14.76 3.61
N HIS A 702 6.93 -14.46 2.32
CA HIS A 702 6.36 -15.29 1.24
C HIS A 702 6.85 -16.74 1.23
N GLU A 703 8.03 -17.01 1.78
CA GLU A 703 8.55 -18.38 1.95
C GLU A 703 7.65 -19.21 2.89
N HIS A 704 7.13 -18.61 3.98
CA HIS A 704 6.15 -19.28 4.85
C HIS A 704 4.88 -19.67 4.10
N PHE A 705 4.49 -18.89 3.08
CA PHE A 705 3.33 -19.25 2.27
C PHE A 705 3.59 -20.54 1.48
N GLU A 706 4.71 -20.61 0.78
CA GLU A 706 5.05 -21.74 -0.10
C GLU A 706 5.37 -23.01 0.69
N GLU A 707 6.08 -22.88 1.82
CA GLU A 707 6.59 -24.03 2.57
C GLU A 707 5.59 -24.60 3.57
N GLN A 708 4.75 -23.74 4.18
CA GLN A 708 3.89 -24.13 5.29
C GLN A 708 2.41 -23.88 5.01
N VAL A 709 2.03 -22.64 4.67
CA VAL A 709 0.60 -22.26 4.58
C VAL A 709 -0.08 -22.98 3.42
N TRP A 710 0.44 -22.85 2.20
CA TRP A 710 -0.18 -23.40 1.00
C TRP A 710 -0.29 -24.93 1.05
N PRO A 711 0.76 -25.71 1.39
CA PRO A 711 0.65 -27.16 1.53
C PRO A 711 -0.42 -27.57 2.54
N THR A 712 -0.50 -26.85 3.68
CA THR A 712 -1.49 -27.13 4.72
C THR A 712 -2.92 -26.88 4.24
N ILE A 713 -3.20 -25.68 3.70
CA ILE A 713 -4.57 -25.34 3.30
C ILE A 713 -5.03 -26.07 2.03
N ALA A 714 -4.11 -26.41 1.11
CA ALA A 714 -4.39 -27.26 -0.04
C ALA A 714 -4.71 -28.72 0.37
N HIS A 715 -4.02 -29.23 1.39
CA HIS A 715 -4.33 -30.54 1.96
C HIS A 715 -5.70 -30.58 2.64
N ARG A 716 -6.09 -29.50 3.34
CA ARG A 716 -7.41 -29.39 4.00
C ARG A 716 -8.55 -29.13 3.04
N VAL A 717 -8.33 -28.32 2.00
CA VAL A 717 -9.36 -27.95 1.03
C VAL A 717 -8.82 -28.19 -0.37
N LYS A 718 -9.28 -29.25 -1.03
CA LYS A 718 -8.81 -29.64 -2.36
C LYS A 718 -8.86 -28.48 -3.38
N HIS A 719 -9.88 -27.63 -3.30
CA HIS A 719 -10.03 -26.48 -4.17
C HIS A 719 -8.99 -25.37 -3.94
N PHE A 720 -8.16 -25.48 -2.89
CA PHE A 720 -7.04 -24.60 -2.65
C PHE A 720 -5.73 -25.06 -3.32
N GLU A 721 -5.67 -26.24 -3.95
CA GLU A 721 -4.48 -26.71 -4.67
C GLU A 721 -3.99 -25.76 -5.77
N ALA A 722 -4.89 -24.97 -6.38
CA ALA A 722 -4.58 -24.11 -7.52
C ALA A 722 -4.71 -22.60 -7.22
N ILE A 723 -4.82 -22.22 -5.95
CA ILE A 723 -4.97 -20.80 -5.58
C ILE A 723 -3.70 -20.02 -5.90
N LYS A 724 -3.86 -18.70 -6.01
CA LYS A 724 -2.75 -17.77 -6.15
C LYS A 724 -2.92 -16.65 -5.14
N VAL A 725 -1.81 -16.28 -4.50
CA VAL A 725 -1.76 -15.10 -3.64
C VAL A 725 -2.05 -13.86 -4.50
N SER A 726 -3.05 -13.09 -4.10
CA SER A 726 -3.43 -11.82 -4.72
C SER A 726 -2.93 -10.60 -3.94
N GLY A 727 -2.52 -10.79 -2.69
CA GLY A 727 -1.97 -9.74 -1.84
C GLY A 727 -1.39 -10.33 -0.54
N ALA A 728 -0.54 -9.57 0.13
CA ALA A 728 0.02 -9.97 1.41
C ALA A 728 0.35 -8.73 2.26
N TRP A 729 0.34 -8.90 3.58
CA TRP A 729 0.82 -7.90 4.53
C TRP A 729 1.38 -8.60 5.77
N ALA A 730 2.10 -7.87 6.61
CA ALA A 730 2.58 -8.39 7.88
C ALA A 730 2.28 -7.42 9.02
N GLY A 731 2.12 -7.95 10.22
CA GLY A 731 1.94 -7.19 11.46
C GLY A 731 2.61 -7.90 12.64
N PHE A 732 2.72 -7.20 13.77
CA PHE A 732 3.22 -7.80 15.00
C PHE A 732 2.09 -8.25 15.92
N TYR A 733 2.29 -9.38 16.59
CA TYR A 733 1.66 -9.67 17.88
C TYR A 733 2.51 -9.09 19.00
N ASP A 734 1.88 -8.49 20.00
CA ASP A 734 2.50 -8.18 21.29
C ASP A 734 2.49 -9.43 22.15
N TYR A 735 3.44 -10.31 21.87
CA TYR A 735 3.48 -11.66 22.39
C TYR A 735 4.09 -11.68 23.79
N ASN A 736 3.39 -12.30 24.74
CA ASN A 736 3.91 -12.54 26.08
C ASN A 736 4.69 -13.87 26.10
N THR A 737 6.01 -13.79 26.17
CA THR A 737 6.88 -14.97 26.16
C THR A 737 6.80 -15.82 27.42
N LEU A 738 6.18 -15.34 28.50
CA LEU A 738 5.99 -16.11 29.72
C LEU A 738 4.91 -17.17 29.56
N ASP A 739 3.73 -16.77 29.06
CA ASP A 739 2.52 -17.58 29.15
C ASP A 739 1.46 -17.27 28.09
N GLN A 740 1.78 -16.36 27.16
CA GLN A 740 0.90 -15.92 26.07
C GLN A 740 -0.41 -15.26 26.54
N ASN A 741 -0.46 -14.81 27.78
CA ASN A 741 -1.62 -14.14 28.37
C ASN A 741 -1.37 -12.65 28.63
N ALA A 742 -2.46 -11.89 28.66
CA ALA A 742 -2.42 -10.45 28.90
C ALA A 742 -1.80 -10.08 30.25
N ILE A 743 -1.25 -8.87 30.35
CA ILE A 743 -0.88 -8.22 31.60
C ILE A 743 -1.83 -7.03 31.79
N ILE A 744 -2.67 -7.13 32.83
CA ILE A 744 -3.69 -6.14 33.20
C ILE A 744 -3.51 -5.86 34.69
N ASP A 745 -2.81 -4.78 35.05
CA ASP A 745 -2.47 -4.49 36.45
C ASP A 745 -1.99 -3.06 36.67
N LEU A 746 -1.88 -2.66 37.94
CA LEU A 746 -1.04 -1.54 38.37
C LEU A 746 0.42 -2.00 38.49
N HIS A 747 1.36 -1.20 38.00
CA HIS A 747 2.78 -1.50 38.12
C HIS A 747 3.23 -1.38 39.59
N PRO A 748 3.81 -2.43 40.19
CA PRO A 748 4.09 -2.45 41.63
C PRO A 748 5.18 -1.46 42.10
N ASP A 749 6.10 -1.07 41.23
CA ASP A 749 7.19 -0.14 41.58
C ASP A 749 7.02 1.27 40.99
N VAL A 750 5.93 1.50 40.23
CA VAL A 750 5.62 2.78 39.60
C VAL A 750 4.15 3.06 39.89
N PRO A 751 3.85 3.76 41.00
CA PRO A 751 2.55 3.69 41.70
C PRO A 751 1.37 4.30 40.92
N ASN A 752 1.63 4.94 39.78
CA ASN A 752 0.60 5.50 38.91
C ASN A 752 0.73 5.03 37.45
N MET A 753 1.45 3.93 37.18
CA MET A 753 1.54 3.31 35.85
C MET A 753 0.68 2.04 35.78
N TYR A 754 -0.33 2.02 34.92
CA TYR A 754 -1.17 0.85 34.67
C TYR A 754 -0.73 0.16 33.37
N LEU A 755 -0.88 -1.17 33.32
CA LEU A 755 -0.42 -2.01 32.22
C LEU A 755 -1.62 -2.66 31.53
N ILE A 756 -1.69 -2.57 30.21
CA ILE A 756 -2.69 -3.25 29.37
C ILE A 756 -2.05 -3.68 28.05
N ASN A 757 -1.33 -4.81 28.07
CA ASN A 757 -0.54 -5.29 26.94
C ASN A 757 -0.28 -6.81 27.04
N GLY A 758 0.33 -7.40 26.01
CA GLY A 758 0.75 -8.80 26.03
C GLY A 758 -0.31 -9.80 25.61
N PHE A 759 -1.27 -9.37 24.80
CA PHE A 759 -2.45 -10.19 24.45
C PHE A 759 -2.17 -11.24 23.37
N SER A 760 -0.92 -11.40 22.92
CA SER A 760 -0.47 -12.56 22.13
C SER A 760 -1.43 -12.99 21.01
N GLY A 761 -1.95 -12.01 20.25
CA GLY A 761 -2.81 -12.24 19.09
C GLY A 761 -4.32 -12.13 19.30
N HIS A 762 -4.81 -12.05 20.53
CA HIS A 762 -6.24 -12.00 20.83
C HIS A 762 -6.71 -10.68 21.49
N GLY A 763 -5.88 -9.64 21.47
CA GLY A 763 -6.21 -8.36 22.09
C GLY A 763 -7.35 -7.59 21.42
N LEU A 764 -7.53 -7.73 20.09
CA LEU A 764 -8.55 -6.97 19.37
C LEU A 764 -9.96 -7.21 19.94
N GLN A 765 -10.36 -8.47 20.07
CA GLN A 765 -11.68 -8.86 20.58
C GLN A 765 -11.84 -8.58 22.08
N GLN A 766 -10.76 -8.68 22.87
CA GLN A 766 -10.81 -8.51 24.33
C GLN A 766 -10.63 -7.06 24.77
N SER A 767 -10.28 -6.15 23.84
CA SER A 767 -10.01 -4.75 24.17
C SER A 767 -11.17 -4.03 24.87
N PRO A 768 -12.47 -4.28 24.60
CA PRO A 768 -13.55 -3.70 25.40
C PRO A 768 -13.47 -4.10 26.87
N ALA A 769 -13.29 -5.40 27.16
CA ALA A 769 -13.23 -5.91 28.52
C ALA A 769 -11.97 -5.43 29.26
N ALA A 770 -10.82 -5.47 28.58
CA ALA A 770 -9.56 -5.03 29.17
C ALA A 770 -9.53 -3.53 29.47
N GLY A 771 -10.05 -2.69 28.56
CA GLY A 771 -10.16 -1.26 28.80
C GLY A 771 -11.08 -0.92 29.96
N ARG A 772 -12.19 -1.67 30.12
CA ARG A 772 -13.06 -1.56 31.29
C ARG A 772 -12.36 -1.99 32.57
N ALA A 773 -11.63 -3.09 32.56
CA ALA A 773 -10.88 -3.56 33.73
C ALA A 773 -9.86 -2.52 34.22
N ILE A 774 -9.16 -1.83 33.31
CA ILE A 774 -8.28 -0.72 33.68
C ILE A 774 -9.06 0.47 34.23
N SER A 775 -10.20 0.83 33.62
CA SER A 775 -11.07 1.89 34.16
C SER A 775 -11.49 1.61 35.61
N GLU A 776 -11.94 0.39 35.88
CA GLU A 776 -12.36 -0.05 37.22
C GLU A 776 -11.19 0.00 38.21
N LEU A 777 -10.01 -0.46 37.80
CA LEU A 777 -8.83 -0.44 38.65
C LEU A 777 -8.35 1.00 38.95
N VAL A 778 -8.38 1.88 37.95
CA VAL A 778 -8.01 3.30 38.11
C VAL A 778 -8.98 4.05 39.02
N LEU A 779 -10.29 3.82 38.86
CA LEU A 779 -11.33 4.58 39.58
C LEU A 779 -11.63 4.00 40.97
N HIS A 780 -11.59 2.67 41.12
CA HIS A 780 -12.05 1.97 42.32
C HIS A 780 -10.98 1.15 43.01
N GLY A 781 -9.81 0.95 42.39
CA GLY A 781 -8.72 0.14 42.93
C GLY A 781 -8.98 -1.36 42.94
N VAL A 782 -10.10 -1.82 42.37
CA VAL A 782 -10.49 -3.25 42.28
C VAL A 782 -11.24 -3.52 40.98
N PHE A 783 -11.10 -4.73 40.43
CA PHE A 783 -11.94 -5.21 39.34
C PHE A 783 -13.37 -5.48 39.85
N GLN A 784 -14.39 -5.09 39.07
CA GLN A 784 -15.80 -5.20 39.44
C GLN A 784 -16.59 -6.11 38.50
N THR A 785 -16.26 -6.10 37.20
CA THR A 785 -17.07 -6.80 36.19
C THR A 785 -16.54 -8.18 35.86
N ILE A 786 -15.24 -8.28 35.59
CA ILE A 786 -14.52 -9.54 35.33
C ILE A 786 -13.30 -9.53 36.26
N ASP A 787 -13.06 -10.62 36.99
CA ASP A 787 -11.90 -10.71 37.86
C ASP A 787 -10.63 -10.96 37.04
N CYS A 788 -9.94 -9.87 36.69
CA CYS A 788 -8.68 -9.91 35.95
C CYS A 788 -7.44 -10.13 36.84
N SER A 789 -7.57 -10.47 38.12
CA SER A 789 -6.44 -10.56 39.07
C SER A 789 -5.35 -11.57 38.67
N ARG A 790 -5.72 -12.63 37.92
CA ARG A 790 -4.76 -13.60 37.37
C ARG A 790 -3.90 -13.04 36.24
N PHE A 791 -4.30 -11.93 35.62
CA PHE A 791 -3.49 -11.18 34.65
C PHE A 791 -2.52 -10.19 35.31
N SER A 792 -2.32 -10.27 36.62
CA SER A 792 -1.42 -9.38 37.38
C SER A 792 0.05 -9.45 36.94
N PHE A 793 0.76 -8.33 37.07
CA PHE A 793 2.20 -8.24 36.88
C PHE A 793 2.97 -9.02 37.94
N SER A 794 2.38 -9.23 39.12
CA SER A 794 2.97 -10.02 40.20
C SER A 794 3.35 -11.44 39.74
N ARG A 795 2.57 -12.06 38.84
CA ARG A 795 2.90 -13.38 38.28
C ARG A 795 4.16 -13.33 37.40
N VAL A 796 4.33 -12.25 36.65
CA VAL A 796 5.48 -12.02 35.77
C VAL A 796 6.74 -11.88 36.61
N ARG A 797 6.69 -11.03 37.64
CA ARG A 797 7.79 -10.87 38.59
C ARG A 797 8.16 -12.17 39.30
N ALA A 798 7.17 -13.00 39.61
CA ALA A 798 7.38 -14.29 40.26
C ALA A 798 7.78 -15.42 39.28
N ASN A 799 7.85 -15.13 37.97
CA ASN A 799 8.02 -16.13 36.91
C ASN A 799 7.05 -17.32 37.05
N LYS A 800 5.78 -17.02 37.35
CA LYS A 800 4.69 -17.99 37.51
C LYS A 800 3.74 -17.87 36.31
N PRO A 801 3.88 -18.74 35.29
CA PRO A 801 3.08 -18.63 34.08
C PRO A 801 1.61 -18.94 34.36
N PHE A 802 0.74 -18.14 33.76
CA PHE A 802 -0.69 -18.38 33.63
C PHE A 802 -0.96 -18.74 32.17
N LEU A 803 -0.79 -20.02 31.82
CA LEU A 803 -0.72 -20.46 30.41
C LEU A 803 -2.10 -20.49 29.73
N GLU A 804 -2.22 -19.89 28.55
CA GLU A 804 -3.36 -20.09 27.64
C GLU A 804 -3.07 -21.24 26.66
N GLN A 805 -3.81 -22.34 26.78
CA GLN A 805 -3.65 -23.54 25.94
C GLN A 805 -4.54 -23.54 24.69
N GLY A 806 -5.44 -22.57 24.54
CA GLY A 806 -6.32 -22.38 23.39
C GLY A 806 -5.84 -21.25 22.49
N ILE A 807 -4.59 -21.25 22.06
CA ILE A 807 -3.97 -20.24 21.17
C ILE A 807 -3.91 -20.73 19.71
N VAL A 808 -3.66 -19.80 18.78
CA VAL A 808 -3.47 -20.06 17.33
C VAL A 808 -2.01 -20.22 17.01
#